data_AF-A0A662L9H0-F1
#
_entry.id   AF-A0A662L9H0-F1
#
_cell.length_a   1.000
_cell.length_b   1.000
_cell.length_c   1.000
_cell.angle_alpha   90.00
_cell.angle_beta   90.00
_cell.angle_gamma   90.00
#
_symmetry.space_group_name_H-M   'P 1'
#
loop_
_entity.id
_entity.type
_entity.pdbx_description
1 polymer ?
#
loop_
_entity_poly.entity_id
_entity_poly.type
_entity_poly.pdbx_seq_one_letter_code
_entity_poly.pdbx_strand_id
1 'polypeptide(L)'
;MKYLNINTPFITMLRKFLPLAISIMFIFPVIAQEMEELPSGFEGVSWTKVVPIKKACFVRFDENSLVDDFAYMAAIPASVFYDEKTKRIYSYPLLFYDDYKKGNKEELSLNARQGLDYFMEDWLTYCKNLKEIEAINVDKIPWKAENYTYIKSNNIYEISSQIALHDWSYSDDAVIAVVGNVAYGSYNATSGELRGKISPKEIKEITLTGIKQDSIAPQYQDFYVPDGYKYIKADLYWPCKSWLPNFMFIATLGLLQGGLTIPSADPDLQLYCYYEGELMQVGSSENWNILVGPHEELETYVFNPGKWKAAIVDIPTKGILGERYGTIGQRLIDIATGKVTYYIDIKLYPGEEVELPSVPPFMARNAKFELSWKGDGKLGLIIVDENNVAVGIATATNVSKQTLHMDQLGEGKYKAVIIQLNETNSTIEYTLKYSWECKLPKQQANYLMNAAQGAVYASLINAPLLYVEPDKIPDCIKEAIKKLGIKNFYLFDIGANSSVKDEIEGMGNIKKEYNDLISIYKDIRNKTKENDIVFTTIDPWTYWLVEKLKPEGEKDGALYIGPAAYMAAHHGAPLIVVDMHSQLSKAVVWHNEWWKKHAVRDEEPNVASMYLTGREVYDFLGKVGLDKPGKEESIITVAGQFDIGTPWDRMFAGVAYAGRIMGTPVDTSYWVARSIFYPAVIFANPALNKDGIYLINGSKS
;
A
#
# COMPACT_ATOMS: atom_id res chain seq x y z
N MET A 1 -42.81 -77.41 -65.22
CA MET A 1 -43.72 -76.29 -65.52
C MET A 1 -43.65 -75.33 -64.35
N LYS A 2 -43.00 -74.18 -64.55
CA LYS A 2 -43.61 -72.84 -64.73
C LYS A 2 -43.87 -72.10 -63.40
N TYR A 3 -42.96 -71.16 -63.14
CA TYR A 3 -43.16 -69.77 -62.70
C TYR A 3 -44.29 -69.40 -61.71
N LEU A 4 -43.87 -68.79 -60.61
CA LEU A 4 -44.44 -67.58 -59.96
C LEU A 4 -43.32 -67.05 -59.04
N ASN A 5 -42.38 -66.24 -59.50
CA ASN A 5 -42.44 -64.78 -59.68
C ASN A 5 -43.34 -64.04 -58.68
N ILE A 6 -42.78 -63.72 -57.51
CA ILE A 6 -43.14 -62.51 -56.76
C ILE A 6 -41.84 -61.75 -56.50
N ASN A 7 -41.56 -60.82 -57.40
CA ASN A 7 -40.70 -59.67 -57.14
C ASN A 7 -41.37 -58.85 -56.03
N THR A 8 -40.87 -58.93 -54.80
CA THR A 8 -41.22 -57.95 -53.77
C THR A 8 -40.03 -57.01 -53.57
N PRO A 9 -40.15 -55.71 -53.90
CA PRO A 9 -39.09 -54.73 -53.69
C PRO A 9 -38.74 -54.51 -52.19
N PHE A 10 -39.48 -55.16 -51.28
CA PHE A 10 -39.34 -55.04 -49.83
C PHE A 10 -38.16 -55.82 -49.25
N ILE A 11 -37.84 -57.00 -49.79
CA ILE A 11 -36.81 -57.90 -49.19
C ILE A 11 -35.39 -57.49 -49.61
N THR A 12 -35.22 -56.95 -50.82
CA THR A 12 -33.95 -56.37 -51.29
C THR A 12 -33.66 -55.00 -50.65
N MET A 13 -34.72 -54.26 -50.25
CA MET A 13 -34.58 -53.04 -49.47
C MET A 13 -34.13 -53.36 -48.03
N LEU A 14 -34.70 -54.39 -47.39
CA LEU A 14 -34.33 -54.79 -46.03
C LEU A 14 -32.86 -55.24 -45.90
N ARG A 15 -32.31 -55.92 -46.91
CA ARG A 15 -30.89 -56.36 -46.91
C ARG A 15 -29.88 -55.23 -47.15
N LYS A 16 -30.29 -54.09 -47.72
CA LYS A 16 -29.45 -52.89 -47.85
C LYS A 16 -29.56 -51.95 -46.65
N PHE A 17 -30.67 -52.00 -45.89
CA PHE A 17 -30.86 -51.19 -44.69
C PHE A 17 -30.31 -51.83 -43.41
N LEU A 18 -30.12 -53.15 -43.35
CA LEU A 18 -29.60 -53.81 -42.15
C LEU A 18 -28.13 -53.46 -41.81
N PRO A 19 -27.20 -53.34 -42.78
CA PRO A 19 -25.85 -52.83 -42.48
C PRO A 19 -25.85 -51.33 -42.16
N LEU A 20 -26.81 -50.57 -42.71
CA LEU A 20 -26.93 -49.13 -42.45
C LEU A 20 -27.53 -48.84 -41.07
N ALA A 21 -28.49 -49.64 -40.60
CA ALA A 21 -29.08 -49.53 -39.27
C ALA A 21 -28.11 -50.00 -38.17
N ILE A 22 -27.26 -50.99 -38.45
CA ILE A 22 -26.22 -51.42 -37.52
C ILE A 22 -25.06 -50.40 -37.49
N SER A 23 -24.69 -49.79 -38.62
CA SER A 23 -23.73 -48.67 -38.63
C SER A 23 -24.28 -47.40 -37.98
N ILE A 24 -25.59 -47.15 -38.00
CA ILE A 24 -26.20 -46.00 -37.30
C ILE A 24 -26.34 -46.28 -35.78
N MET A 25 -26.45 -47.54 -35.35
CA MET A 25 -26.43 -47.91 -33.93
C MET A 25 -25.03 -47.89 -33.29
N PHE A 26 -23.96 -47.84 -34.08
CA PHE A 26 -22.60 -47.56 -33.60
C PHE A 26 -22.17 -46.09 -33.73
N ILE A 27 -23.07 -45.20 -34.17
CA ILE A 27 -22.85 -43.74 -34.25
C ILE A 27 -23.91 -43.01 -33.39
N PHE A 28 -24.40 -43.65 -32.33
CA PHE A 28 -24.81 -42.88 -31.17
C PHE A 28 -23.55 -42.59 -30.36
N PRO A 29 -23.27 -41.32 -30.08
CA PRO A 29 -22.12 -41.00 -29.28
C PRO A 29 -22.29 -41.69 -27.92
N VAL A 30 -21.22 -42.32 -27.46
CA VAL A 30 -20.92 -42.45 -26.04
C VAL A 30 -20.71 -41.01 -25.51
N ILE A 31 -21.77 -40.21 -25.50
CA ILE A 31 -21.90 -38.91 -24.82
C ILE A 31 -22.99 -39.12 -23.78
N ALA A 32 -22.64 -39.96 -22.82
CA ALA A 32 -23.06 -39.85 -21.44
C ALA A 32 -21.91 -40.44 -20.61
N GLN A 33 -20.67 -40.11 -20.98
CA GLN A 33 -19.63 -40.00 -19.98
C GLN A 33 -20.11 -38.84 -19.11
N GLU A 34 -20.35 -39.11 -17.82
CA GLU A 34 -20.71 -38.12 -16.83
C GLU A 34 -20.01 -36.80 -17.20
N MET A 35 -20.77 -35.79 -17.62
CA MET A 35 -20.26 -34.43 -17.54
C MET A 35 -20.00 -34.26 -16.05
N GLU A 36 -18.75 -34.47 -15.61
CA GLU A 36 -18.30 -33.99 -14.32
C GLU A 36 -18.80 -32.54 -14.28
N GLU A 37 -19.75 -32.27 -13.37
CA GLU A 37 -20.26 -30.93 -13.20
C GLU A 37 -19.04 -30.05 -12.93
N LEU A 38 -18.72 -29.18 -13.91
CA LEU A 38 -17.57 -28.30 -13.81
C LEU A 38 -17.69 -27.54 -12.48
N PRO A 39 -16.70 -27.66 -11.57
CA PRO A 39 -16.84 -27.20 -10.19
C PRO A 39 -17.29 -25.75 -10.17
N SER A 40 -18.38 -25.45 -9.46
CA SER A 40 -19.09 -24.16 -9.55
C SER A 40 -18.21 -22.95 -9.23
N GLY A 41 -17.15 -23.17 -8.45
CA GLY A 41 -16.31 -22.12 -7.87
C GLY A 41 -17.05 -21.33 -6.80
N PHE A 42 -16.33 -20.43 -6.13
CA PHE A 42 -16.89 -19.47 -5.18
C PHE A 42 -16.77 -18.03 -5.67
N GLU A 43 -17.63 -17.17 -5.15
CA GLU A 43 -17.48 -15.71 -5.27
C GLU A 43 -16.66 -15.21 -4.07
N GLY A 44 -15.74 -14.29 -4.32
CA GLY A 44 -14.79 -13.77 -3.33
C GLY A 44 -14.25 -12.41 -3.77
N VAL A 45 -13.01 -12.09 -3.41
CA VAL A 45 -12.37 -10.81 -3.80
C VAL A 45 -11.95 -10.76 -5.28
N SER A 46 -12.00 -11.89 -5.99
CA SER A 46 -11.59 -11.95 -7.39
C SER A 46 -12.66 -11.44 -8.34
N TRP A 47 -12.24 -10.93 -9.50
CA TRP A 47 -13.12 -10.34 -10.52
C TRP A 47 -14.09 -11.33 -11.19
N THR A 48 -13.85 -12.63 -11.02
CA THR A 48 -14.80 -13.69 -11.39
C THR A 48 -14.66 -14.88 -10.43
N LYS A 49 -15.51 -15.90 -10.60
CA LYS A 49 -15.55 -17.07 -9.71
C LYS A 49 -14.24 -17.83 -9.71
N VAL A 50 -13.79 -18.20 -8.52
CA VAL A 50 -12.55 -18.94 -8.29
C VAL A 50 -12.86 -20.42 -8.07
N VAL A 51 -12.16 -21.29 -8.78
CA VAL A 51 -12.11 -22.73 -8.60
C VAL A 51 -10.78 -23.09 -7.93
N PRO A 52 -10.80 -23.46 -6.63
CA PRO A 52 -9.58 -23.84 -5.93
C PRO A 52 -9.02 -25.15 -6.45
N ILE A 53 -7.74 -25.14 -6.83
CA ILE A 53 -6.97 -26.35 -7.14
C ILE A 53 -6.33 -26.85 -5.86
N LYS A 54 -6.36 -28.16 -5.59
CA LYS A 54 -5.74 -28.77 -4.39
C LYS A 54 -4.20 -28.86 -4.51
N LYS A 55 -3.56 -27.73 -4.78
CA LYS A 55 -2.10 -27.54 -4.89
C LYS A 55 -1.67 -26.44 -3.91
N ALA A 56 -0.38 -26.33 -3.64
CA ALA A 56 0.24 -25.14 -3.06
C ALA A 56 1.64 -24.98 -3.66
N CYS A 57 2.04 -23.74 -3.96
CA CYS A 57 3.39 -23.42 -4.41
C CYS A 57 4.11 -22.58 -3.35
N PHE A 58 5.35 -22.97 -3.06
CA PHE A 58 6.23 -22.30 -2.10
C PHE A 58 7.49 -21.80 -2.79
N VAL A 59 7.80 -20.53 -2.60
CA VAL A 59 9.07 -19.92 -3.00
C VAL A 59 9.88 -19.63 -1.76
N ARG A 60 11.14 -20.08 -1.71
CA ARG A 60 12.02 -19.78 -0.57
C ARG A 60 12.26 -18.27 -0.50
N PHE A 61 11.82 -17.65 0.59
CA PHE A 61 12.11 -16.26 0.88
C PHE A 61 13.61 -16.05 1.07
N ASP A 62 14.16 -15.00 0.43
CA ASP A 62 15.57 -14.61 0.54
C ASP A 62 15.71 -13.11 0.73
N GLU A 63 15.94 -12.69 1.98
CA GLU A 63 16.11 -11.28 2.33
C GLU A 63 17.36 -10.59 1.70
N ASN A 64 18.22 -11.34 1.00
CA ASN A 64 19.47 -10.84 0.41
C ASN A 64 19.52 -10.89 -1.12
N SER A 65 18.48 -11.42 -1.78
CA SER A 65 18.48 -11.64 -3.24
C SER A 65 17.08 -11.63 -3.80
N LEU A 66 16.86 -10.92 -4.91
CA LEU A 66 15.54 -10.83 -5.57
C LEU A 66 15.18 -12.06 -6.43
N VAL A 67 15.96 -13.13 -6.36
CA VAL A 67 15.68 -14.37 -7.11
C VAL A 67 14.33 -14.95 -6.70
N ASP A 68 13.98 -14.86 -5.42
CA ASP A 68 12.70 -15.31 -4.88
C ASP A 68 11.52 -14.44 -5.37
N ASP A 69 11.66 -13.12 -5.40
CA ASP A 69 10.66 -12.20 -5.96
C ASP A 69 10.38 -12.50 -7.45
N PHE A 70 11.42 -12.70 -8.27
CA PHE A 70 11.26 -13.10 -9.66
C PHE A 70 10.67 -14.51 -9.79
N ALA A 71 11.08 -15.47 -8.96
CA ALA A 71 10.50 -16.80 -8.94
C ALA A 71 9.01 -16.77 -8.57
N TYR A 72 8.64 -15.96 -7.58
CA TYR A 72 7.26 -15.75 -7.15
C TYR A 72 6.45 -15.18 -8.31
N MET A 73 6.90 -14.11 -8.95
CA MET A 73 6.20 -13.52 -10.10
C MET A 73 6.06 -14.49 -11.29
N ALA A 74 7.08 -15.31 -11.57
CA ALA A 74 7.00 -16.34 -12.61
C ALA A 74 5.98 -17.44 -12.30
N ALA A 75 5.75 -17.76 -11.02
CA ALA A 75 4.79 -18.76 -10.57
C ALA A 75 3.33 -18.26 -10.55
N ILE A 76 3.10 -16.95 -10.58
CA ILE A 76 1.75 -16.36 -10.56
C ILE A 76 0.84 -16.91 -11.66
N PRO A 77 1.19 -16.90 -12.97
CA PRO A 77 0.28 -17.41 -14.00
C PRO A 77 0.00 -18.92 -13.91
N ALA A 78 0.86 -19.70 -13.24
CA ALA A 78 0.57 -21.09 -12.92
C ALA A 78 -0.37 -21.21 -11.72
N SER A 79 -0.30 -20.26 -10.78
CA SER A 79 -1.03 -20.25 -9.51
C SER A 79 -2.39 -19.57 -9.58
N VAL A 80 -2.62 -18.70 -10.56
CA VAL A 80 -3.88 -18.05 -10.84
C VAL A 80 -3.98 -17.80 -12.34
N PHE A 81 -4.98 -18.39 -12.99
CA PHE A 81 -5.22 -18.16 -14.41
C PHE A 81 -6.70 -18.18 -14.75
N TYR A 82 -7.07 -17.34 -15.71
CA TYR A 82 -8.42 -17.26 -16.23
C TYR A 82 -8.60 -18.22 -17.41
N ASP A 83 -9.56 -19.12 -17.32
CA ASP A 83 -9.94 -19.99 -18.44
C ASP A 83 -11.15 -19.41 -19.17
N GLU A 84 -10.96 -18.98 -20.42
CA GLU A 84 -12.01 -18.37 -21.24
C GLU A 84 -13.18 -19.33 -21.52
N LYS A 85 -12.93 -20.64 -21.55
CA LYS A 85 -13.95 -21.66 -21.88
C LYS A 85 -14.96 -21.80 -20.74
N THR A 86 -14.48 -21.88 -19.51
CA THR A 86 -15.32 -21.99 -18.31
C THR A 86 -15.70 -20.64 -17.71
N LYS A 87 -15.04 -19.55 -18.13
CA LYS A 87 -15.18 -18.18 -17.60
C LYS A 87 -14.90 -18.12 -16.09
N ARG A 88 -13.93 -18.89 -15.63
CA ARG A 88 -13.54 -19.02 -14.22
C ARG A 88 -12.06 -18.80 -14.04
N ILE A 89 -11.69 -18.38 -12.85
CA ILE A 89 -10.30 -18.39 -12.38
C ILE A 89 -10.03 -19.75 -11.75
N TYR A 90 -8.96 -20.40 -12.15
CA TYR A 90 -8.40 -21.53 -11.44
C TYR A 90 -7.23 -21.05 -10.61
N SER A 91 -7.19 -21.42 -9.33
CA SER A 91 -6.13 -20.90 -8.46
C SER A 91 -5.82 -21.81 -7.29
N TYR A 92 -4.56 -21.73 -6.84
CA TYR A 92 -4.08 -22.32 -5.59
C TYR A 92 -3.13 -21.34 -4.87
N PRO A 93 -2.87 -21.52 -3.57
CA PRO A 93 -1.98 -20.65 -2.81
C PRO A 93 -0.56 -20.64 -3.38
N LEU A 94 -0.06 -19.44 -3.66
CA LEU A 94 1.33 -19.12 -3.90
C LEU A 94 1.85 -18.38 -2.66
N LEU A 95 2.92 -18.89 -2.06
CA LEU A 95 3.37 -18.48 -0.73
C LEU A 95 4.89 -18.32 -0.71
N PHE A 96 5.38 -17.34 0.03
CA PHE A 96 6.77 -17.37 0.45
C PHE A 96 6.93 -18.38 1.59
N TYR A 97 8.07 -19.07 1.60
CA TYR A 97 8.46 -20.01 2.65
C TYR A 97 9.69 -19.49 3.39
N ASP A 98 9.53 -19.27 4.68
CA ASP A 98 10.62 -18.95 5.61
C ASP A 98 10.74 -20.04 6.68
N ASP A 99 11.93 -20.17 7.27
CA ASP A 99 12.14 -21.05 8.40
C ASP A 99 11.71 -20.39 9.71
N TYR A 100 11.44 -21.23 10.71
CA TYR A 100 11.22 -20.75 12.07
C TYR A 100 12.44 -19.97 12.57
N LYS A 101 12.27 -18.67 12.79
CA LYS A 101 13.27 -17.87 13.51
C LYS A 101 13.13 -18.16 15.00
N LYS A 102 14.19 -18.72 15.59
CA LYS A 102 14.31 -18.90 17.05
C LYS A 102 14.64 -17.55 17.68
N GLY A 103 13.64 -16.68 17.80
CA GLY A 103 13.80 -15.34 18.35
C GLY A 103 13.66 -15.27 19.86
N ASN A 104 14.29 -14.25 20.46
CA ASN A 104 13.87 -13.71 21.75
C ASN A 104 12.55 -12.93 21.57
N LYS A 105 11.95 -12.40 22.65
CA LYS A 105 10.65 -11.70 22.56
C LYS A 105 10.69 -10.46 21.64
N GLU A 106 11.85 -9.84 21.44
CA GLU A 106 12.01 -8.62 20.64
C GLU A 106 11.82 -8.87 19.13
N GLU A 107 12.17 -10.07 18.65
CA GLU A 107 12.15 -10.43 17.23
C GLU A 107 10.86 -11.14 16.77
N LEU A 108 9.81 -11.14 17.61
CA LEU A 108 8.54 -11.81 17.29
C LEU A 108 7.90 -11.29 15.99
N SER A 109 8.10 -10.01 15.66
CA SER A 109 7.67 -9.38 14.40
C SER A 109 8.35 -9.95 13.15
N LEU A 110 9.44 -10.71 13.31
CA LEU A 110 10.20 -11.31 12.22
C LEU A 110 9.86 -12.79 12.02
N ASN A 111 8.99 -13.38 12.86
CA ASN A 111 8.64 -14.80 12.82
C ASN A 111 7.36 -15.07 12.02
N ALA A 112 7.37 -14.74 10.73
CA ALA A 112 6.23 -14.90 9.82
C ALA A 112 5.81 -16.37 9.61
N ARG A 113 6.70 -17.32 9.93
CA ARG A 113 6.45 -18.74 9.76
C ARG A 113 5.22 -19.24 10.53
N GLN A 114 4.90 -18.66 11.69
CA GLN A 114 3.71 -19.06 12.45
C GLN A 114 2.41 -18.81 11.67
N GLY A 115 2.28 -17.63 11.06
CA GLY A 115 1.10 -17.29 10.26
C GLY A 115 0.95 -18.16 9.02
N LEU A 116 2.08 -18.49 8.37
CA LEU A 116 2.13 -19.43 7.25
C LEU A 116 1.62 -20.82 7.66
N ASP A 117 2.06 -21.35 8.81
CA ASP A 117 1.63 -22.66 9.31
C ASP A 117 0.12 -22.67 9.58
N TYR A 118 -0.44 -21.63 10.23
CA TYR A 118 -1.88 -21.52 10.45
C TYR A 118 -2.69 -21.48 9.15
N PHE A 119 -2.24 -20.72 8.15
CA PHE A 119 -2.90 -20.72 6.84
C PHE A 119 -2.87 -22.11 6.19
N MET A 120 -1.73 -22.80 6.25
CA MET A 120 -1.60 -24.13 5.67
C MET A 120 -2.44 -25.19 6.39
N GLU A 121 -2.63 -25.09 7.70
CA GLU A 121 -3.57 -25.95 8.44
C GLU A 121 -5.01 -25.81 7.93
N ASP A 122 -5.47 -24.57 7.75
CA ASP A 122 -6.79 -24.25 7.18
C ASP A 122 -6.91 -24.80 5.75
N TRP A 123 -5.87 -24.61 4.93
CA TRP A 123 -5.85 -25.07 3.53
C TRP A 123 -5.85 -26.59 3.39
N LEU A 124 -5.04 -27.30 4.19
CA LEU A 124 -5.00 -28.76 4.21
C LEU A 124 -6.35 -29.34 4.65
N THR A 125 -6.98 -28.71 5.65
CA THR A 125 -8.30 -29.10 6.15
C THR A 125 -9.36 -28.97 5.04
N TYR A 126 -9.36 -27.84 4.31
CA TYR A 126 -10.23 -27.66 3.15
C TYR A 126 -9.98 -28.72 2.05
N CYS A 127 -8.71 -28.96 1.71
CA CYS A 127 -8.35 -29.91 0.67
C CYS A 127 -8.71 -31.37 1.04
N LYS A 128 -8.71 -31.70 2.34
CA LYS A 128 -8.69 -33.06 2.94
C LYS A 128 -7.44 -33.87 2.58
N ASN A 129 -7.14 -33.94 1.28
CA ASN A 129 -5.92 -34.48 0.72
C ASN A 129 -5.37 -33.47 -0.30
N LEU A 130 -4.21 -32.91 -0.02
CA LEU A 130 -3.50 -32.02 -0.95
C LEU A 130 -2.86 -32.86 -2.06
N LYS A 131 -3.10 -32.50 -3.32
CA LYS A 131 -2.63 -33.26 -4.48
C LYS A 131 -1.16 -33.00 -4.78
N GLU A 132 -0.73 -31.76 -4.66
CA GLU A 132 0.63 -31.39 -5.03
C GLU A 132 1.16 -30.27 -4.16
N ILE A 133 2.45 -30.35 -3.84
CA ILE A 133 3.23 -29.19 -3.41
C ILE A 133 4.35 -28.97 -4.41
N GLU A 134 4.40 -27.76 -4.94
CA GLU A 134 5.52 -27.25 -5.72
C GLU A 134 6.43 -26.41 -4.81
N ALA A 135 7.73 -26.66 -4.89
CA ALA A 135 8.74 -26.06 -4.03
C ALA A 135 9.87 -25.47 -4.88
N ILE A 136 9.98 -24.16 -4.90
CA ILE A 136 11.01 -23.40 -5.60
C ILE A 136 12.06 -22.95 -4.60
N ASN A 137 13.26 -23.52 -4.72
CA ASN A 137 14.38 -23.32 -3.80
C ASN A 137 14.10 -23.65 -2.31
N VAL A 138 12.99 -24.36 -2.02
CA VAL A 138 12.68 -24.85 -0.67
C VAL A 138 13.22 -26.26 -0.50
N ASP A 139 14.13 -26.46 0.45
CA ASP A 139 14.77 -27.76 0.66
C ASP A 139 13.85 -28.80 1.29
N LYS A 140 13.00 -28.38 2.24
CA LYS A 140 12.14 -29.29 2.99
C LYS A 140 10.79 -28.67 3.28
N ILE A 141 9.74 -29.34 2.80
CA ILE A 141 8.36 -28.99 3.06
C ILE A 141 7.85 -29.83 4.24
N PRO A 142 7.24 -29.23 5.28
CA PRO A 142 6.72 -29.96 6.45
C PRO A 142 5.34 -30.61 6.20
N TRP A 143 4.60 -30.15 5.19
CA TRP A 143 3.24 -30.60 4.90
C TRP A 143 3.21 -31.79 3.95
N LYS A 144 2.15 -32.61 4.08
CA LYS A 144 1.94 -33.81 3.27
C LYS A 144 1.12 -33.51 2.01
N ALA A 145 1.59 -34.01 0.86
CA ALA A 145 0.88 -34.01 -0.40
C ALA A 145 1.07 -35.34 -1.13
N GLU A 146 0.21 -35.63 -2.12
CA GLU A 146 0.34 -36.83 -2.95
C GLU A 146 1.59 -36.77 -3.85
N ASN A 147 1.88 -35.60 -4.42
CA ASN A 147 3.05 -35.35 -5.27
C ASN A 147 3.85 -34.13 -4.79
N TYR A 148 5.15 -34.13 -5.12
CA TYR A 148 6.06 -33.03 -4.83
C TYR A 148 6.88 -32.70 -6.07
N THR A 149 6.90 -31.42 -6.43
CA THR A 149 7.76 -30.88 -7.49
C THR A 149 8.80 -29.96 -6.87
N TYR A 150 10.06 -30.11 -7.26
CA TYR A 150 11.15 -29.29 -6.78
C TYR A 150 11.86 -28.60 -7.94
N ILE A 151 11.87 -27.27 -7.92
CA ILE A 151 12.62 -26.42 -8.83
C ILE A 151 13.78 -25.83 -8.03
N LYS A 152 15.02 -26.13 -8.42
CA LYS A 152 16.23 -25.63 -7.74
C LYS A 152 17.15 -24.93 -8.73
N SER A 153 17.20 -23.60 -8.67
CA SER A 153 18.13 -22.79 -9.46
C SER A 153 18.24 -21.39 -8.84
N ASN A 154 19.39 -20.75 -9.00
CA ASN A 154 19.58 -19.33 -8.68
C ASN A 154 19.49 -18.44 -9.94
N ASN A 155 19.20 -19.03 -11.09
CA ASN A 155 19.06 -18.35 -12.37
C ASN A 155 17.56 -18.16 -12.68
N ILE A 156 17.10 -16.91 -12.66
CA ILE A 156 15.70 -16.55 -12.88
C ILE A 156 15.15 -17.01 -14.24
N TYR A 157 16.00 -17.10 -15.27
CA TYR A 157 15.61 -17.57 -16.60
C TYR A 157 15.34 -19.08 -16.58
N GLU A 158 16.15 -19.84 -15.85
CA GLU A 158 15.92 -21.27 -15.66
C GLU A 158 14.68 -21.54 -14.81
N ILE A 159 14.47 -20.76 -13.73
CA ILE A 159 13.28 -20.90 -12.88
C ILE A 159 12.01 -20.68 -13.71
N SER A 160 11.90 -19.56 -14.44
CA SER A 160 10.72 -19.28 -15.27
C SER A 160 10.49 -20.35 -16.37
N SER A 161 11.56 -20.85 -17.00
CA SER A 161 11.49 -21.97 -17.95
C SER A 161 10.99 -23.26 -17.29
N GLN A 162 11.48 -23.61 -16.10
CA GLN A 162 11.10 -24.83 -15.40
C GLN A 162 9.65 -24.80 -14.91
N ILE A 163 9.18 -23.67 -14.39
CA ILE A 163 7.76 -23.46 -14.03
C ILE A 163 6.89 -23.66 -15.29
N ALA A 164 7.25 -22.98 -16.39
CA ALA A 164 6.48 -23.07 -17.63
C ALA A 164 6.39 -24.50 -18.18
N LEU A 165 7.51 -25.23 -18.17
CA LEU A 165 7.58 -26.62 -18.64
C LEU A 165 6.89 -27.62 -17.70
N HIS A 166 6.69 -27.25 -16.44
CA HIS A 166 6.01 -28.07 -15.45
C HIS A 166 4.49 -27.92 -15.54
N ASP A 167 3.98 -26.69 -15.58
CA ASP A 167 2.53 -26.42 -15.49
C ASP A 167 1.81 -26.35 -16.85
N TRP A 168 2.53 -26.18 -17.96
CA TRP A 168 1.95 -26.23 -19.31
C TRP A 168 2.43 -27.46 -20.10
N SER A 169 1.48 -28.19 -20.69
CA SER A 169 1.80 -29.21 -21.71
C SER A 169 1.97 -28.62 -23.11
N TYR A 170 1.25 -27.53 -23.40
CA TYR A 170 1.28 -26.77 -24.65
C TYR A 170 0.75 -25.36 -24.40
N SER A 171 1.27 -24.36 -25.12
CA SER A 171 0.70 -23.01 -25.16
C SER A 171 0.96 -22.36 -26.51
N ASP A 172 -0.06 -21.76 -27.13
CA ASP A 172 0.13 -20.96 -28.35
C ASP A 172 0.73 -19.57 -28.06
N ASP A 173 0.52 -19.08 -26.84
CA ASP A 173 0.86 -17.74 -26.36
C ASP A 173 1.89 -17.81 -25.23
N ALA A 174 2.78 -16.82 -25.14
CA ALA A 174 3.62 -16.58 -23.97
C ALA A 174 3.76 -15.09 -23.70
N VAL A 175 3.91 -14.75 -22.42
CA VAL A 175 4.36 -13.42 -22.02
C VAL A 175 5.87 -13.47 -21.87
N ILE A 176 6.56 -12.59 -22.59
CA ILE A 176 8.01 -12.44 -22.51
C ILE A 176 8.30 -11.15 -21.75
N ALA A 177 8.94 -11.25 -20.59
CA ALA A 177 9.37 -10.10 -19.81
C ALA A 177 10.89 -9.95 -19.90
N VAL A 178 11.35 -8.77 -20.32
CA VAL A 178 12.77 -8.44 -20.33
C VAL A 178 13.20 -8.15 -18.89
N VAL A 179 14.14 -8.95 -18.38
CA VAL A 179 14.63 -8.85 -17.01
C VAL A 179 16.15 -8.93 -17.02
N GLY A 180 16.82 -7.89 -16.50
CA GLY A 180 18.26 -7.87 -16.27
C GLY A 180 18.60 -7.95 -14.78
N ASN A 181 19.84 -7.57 -14.44
CA ASN A 181 20.27 -7.51 -13.04
C ASN A 181 19.60 -6.34 -12.29
N VAL A 182 19.12 -6.61 -11.08
CA VAL A 182 18.53 -5.61 -10.17
C VAL A 182 19.30 -5.66 -8.86
N ALA A 183 19.84 -4.53 -8.45
CA ALA A 183 20.58 -4.39 -7.20
C ALA A 183 20.25 -3.04 -6.55
N TYR A 184 19.91 -3.06 -5.28
CA TYR A 184 19.78 -1.85 -4.48
C TYR A 184 21.16 -1.37 -4.04
N GLY A 185 21.33 -0.05 -3.94
CA GLY A 185 22.61 0.55 -3.56
C GLY A 185 22.56 2.06 -3.52
N SER A 186 23.71 2.71 -3.69
CA SER A 186 23.80 4.17 -3.86
C SER A 186 24.46 4.46 -5.20
N TYR A 187 23.66 4.91 -6.17
CA TYR A 187 24.11 5.05 -7.57
C TYR A 187 24.55 6.46 -7.91
N ASN A 188 23.73 7.46 -7.57
CA ASN A 188 23.98 8.87 -7.86
C ASN A 188 23.69 9.69 -6.60
N ALA A 189 24.69 10.39 -6.08
CA ALA A 189 24.51 11.36 -5.01
C ALA A 189 24.39 12.77 -5.61
N THR A 190 23.35 13.50 -5.22
CA THR A 190 23.19 14.92 -5.54
C THR A 190 23.36 15.71 -4.26
N SER A 191 24.10 16.81 -4.32
CA SER A 191 24.23 17.75 -3.20
C SER A 191 24.31 19.17 -3.71
N GLY A 192 23.79 20.11 -2.93
CA GLY A 192 23.87 21.53 -3.26
C GLY A 192 23.91 22.42 -2.03
N GLU A 193 24.21 23.69 -2.28
CA GLU A 193 24.24 24.76 -1.29
C GLU A 193 23.50 25.97 -1.84
N LEU A 194 22.65 26.57 -1.02
CA LEU A 194 21.96 27.83 -1.27
C LEU A 194 22.31 28.82 -0.16
N ARG A 195 22.43 30.09 -0.53
CA ARG A 195 22.64 31.18 0.42
C ARG A 195 21.57 32.22 0.21
N GLY A 196 21.01 32.72 1.31
CA GLY A 196 19.96 33.72 1.28
C GLY A 196 20.03 34.64 2.49
N LYS A 197 19.09 35.58 2.54
CA LYS A 197 18.99 36.58 3.59
C LYS A 197 17.53 36.85 3.90
N ILE A 198 17.14 36.70 5.16
CA ILE A 198 15.80 37.08 5.61
C ILE A 198 15.87 38.44 6.28
N SER A 199 15.05 39.38 5.80
CA SER A 199 14.90 40.69 6.43
C SER A 199 14.01 40.56 7.67
N PRO A 200 14.33 41.23 8.78
CA PRO A 200 13.52 41.15 9.98
C PRO A 200 12.08 41.57 9.71
N LYS A 201 11.15 40.76 10.19
CA LYS A 201 9.72 41.06 10.15
C LYS A 201 9.09 40.67 11.48
N GLU A 202 8.13 41.47 11.92
CA GLU A 202 7.38 41.25 13.16
C GLU A 202 6.63 39.92 13.12
N ILE A 203 6.77 39.14 14.20
CA ILE A 203 5.92 37.98 14.48
C ILE A 203 4.59 38.52 14.98
N LYS A 204 3.51 38.19 14.27
CA LYS A 204 2.18 38.69 14.64
C LYS A 204 1.55 37.77 15.66
N GLU A 205 0.99 38.36 16.70
CA GLU A 205 0.20 37.66 17.71
C GLU A 205 -1.27 38.07 17.59
N ILE A 206 -2.15 37.07 17.59
CA ILE A 206 -3.60 37.22 17.50
C ILE A 206 -4.22 36.38 18.60
N THR A 207 -5.01 37.00 19.47
CA THR A 207 -5.79 36.26 20.47
C THR A 207 -7.25 36.20 20.03
N LEU A 208 -7.75 34.99 19.84
CA LEU A 208 -9.17 34.72 19.62
C LEU A 208 -9.79 34.19 20.91
N THR A 209 -11.11 34.31 21.03
CA THR A 209 -11.83 33.83 22.21
C THR A 209 -13.01 32.96 21.81
N GLY A 210 -13.29 31.91 22.57
CA GLY A 210 -14.49 31.09 22.43
C GLY A 210 -15.17 30.90 23.78
N ILE A 211 -16.36 30.30 23.79
CA ILE A 211 -17.04 29.95 25.03
C ILE A 211 -17.33 28.46 25.06
N LYS A 212 -17.34 27.84 26.23
CA LYS A 212 -17.80 26.45 26.36
C LYS A 212 -19.24 26.27 25.88
N GLN A 213 -19.49 25.19 25.13
CA GLN A 213 -20.83 24.88 24.58
C GLN A 213 -21.31 23.44 24.83
N ASP A 214 -20.46 22.55 25.37
CA ASP A 214 -20.74 21.11 25.55
C ASP A 214 -21.35 20.48 24.27
N SER A 215 -20.74 20.80 23.12
CA SER A 215 -21.28 20.48 21.78
C SER A 215 -20.14 20.14 20.82
N ILE A 216 -20.36 19.10 20.03
CA ILE A 216 -19.48 18.73 18.91
C ILE A 216 -19.59 19.70 17.72
N ALA A 217 -20.49 20.69 17.79
CA ALA A 217 -20.59 21.71 16.76
C ALA A 217 -19.43 22.73 16.90
N PRO A 218 -18.60 22.93 15.86
CA PRO A 218 -17.45 23.81 15.93
C PRO A 218 -17.83 25.28 16.09
N GLN A 219 -17.13 25.97 16.99
CA GLN A 219 -17.19 27.43 17.16
C GLN A 219 -16.08 28.10 16.35
N TYR A 220 -16.44 28.63 15.18
CA TYR A 220 -15.48 29.28 14.29
C TYR A 220 -15.19 30.72 14.71
N GLN A 221 -13.90 31.07 14.66
CA GLN A 221 -13.41 32.44 14.75
C GLN A 221 -12.50 32.75 13.57
N ASP A 222 -12.80 33.85 12.89
CA ASP A 222 -12.07 34.30 11.71
C ASP A 222 -10.79 35.04 12.11
N PHE A 223 -9.71 34.78 11.40
CA PHE A 223 -8.51 35.60 11.43
C PHE A 223 -7.89 35.71 10.04
N TYR A 224 -6.90 36.60 9.89
CA TYR A 224 -6.28 36.88 8.60
C TYR A 224 -4.77 36.64 8.68
N VAL A 225 -4.25 35.87 7.71
CA VAL A 225 -2.83 35.59 7.56
C VAL A 225 -2.30 36.44 6.40
N PRO A 226 -1.47 37.47 6.66
CA PRO A 226 -0.92 38.32 5.60
C PRO A 226 0.10 37.60 4.72
N ASP A 227 0.38 38.18 3.56
CA ASP A 227 1.47 37.72 2.70
C ASP A 227 2.83 37.75 3.42
N GLY A 228 3.64 36.75 3.11
CA GLY A 228 4.98 36.56 3.69
C GLY A 228 4.99 36.02 5.12
N TYR A 229 3.86 35.51 5.63
CA TYR A 229 3.82 34.62 6.80
C TYR A 229 3.73 33.18 6.33
N LYS A 230 4.51 32.28 6.95
CA LYS A 230 4.76 30.93 6.43
C LYS A 230 4.54 29.82 7.44
N TYR A 231 4.41 30.16 8.73
CA TYR A 231 4.16 29.19 9.78
C TYR A 231 3.23 29.76 10.82
N ILE A 232 2.36 28.91 11.36
CA ILE A 232 1.39 29.22 12.40
C ILE A 232 1.65 28.30 13.58
N LYS A 233 1.70 28.88 14.77
CA LYS A 233 1.52 28.16 16.04
C LYS A 233 0.24 28.68 16.68
N ALA A 234 -0.65 27.78 17.07
CA ALA A 234 -1.88 28.11 17.76
C ALA A 234 -1.94 27.34 19.08
N ASP A 235 -2.04 28.07 20.18
CA ASP A 235 -2.11 27.52 21.52
C ASP A 235 -3.51 27.83 22.09
N LEU A 236 -4.32 26.81 22.34
CA LEU A 236 -5.60 26.95 23.01
C LEU A 236 -5.41 26.68 24.50
N TYR A 237 -5.96 27.55 25.35
CA TYR A 237 -6.00 27.33 26.79
C TYR A 237 -7.25 27.94 27.41
N TRP A 238 -7.51 27.61 28.67
CA TRP A 238 -8.52 28.28 29.47
C TRP A 238 -8.06 28.49 30.91
N PRO A 239 -8.47 29.61 31.53
CA PRO A 239 -8.28 29.80 32.97
C PRO A 239 -9.00 28.70 33.75
N CYS A 240 -8.24 27.85 34.43
CA CYS A 240 -8.77 26.90 35.40
C CYS A 240 -7.84 26.78 36.61
N LYS A 241 -8.38 26.23 37.70
CA LYS A 241 -7.58 25.81 38.84
C LYS A 241 -7.43 24.29 38.79
N SER A 242 -6.21 23.81 38.55
CA SER A 242 -5.88 22.38 38.68
C SER A 242 -5.77 22.00 40.16
N TRP A 243 -6.46 20.94 40.54
CA TRP A 243 -6.45 20.38 41.90
C TRP A 243 -5.81 19.01 41.89
N LEU A 244 -4.96 18.75 42.89
CA LEU A 244 -4.27 17.47 43.12
C LEU A 244 -3.34 16.96 42.00
N PRO A 245 -2.64 17.80 41.19
CA PRO A 245 -1.78 17.28 40.11
C PRO A 245 -0.67 16.35 40.65
N ASN A 246 -0.03 16.71 41.75
CA ASN A 246 1.02 15.88 42.38
C ASN A 246 0.47 14.59 42.98
N PHE A 247 -0.74 14.62 43.56
CA PHE A 247 -1.37 13.41 44.11
C PHE A 247 -1.79 12.47 42.99
N MET A 248 -2.41 12.99 41.92
CA MET A 248 -2.79 12.19 40.76
C MET A 248 -1.55 11.60 40.09
N PHE A 249 -0.51 12.40 39.88
CA PHE A 249 0.79 11.93 39.39
C PHE A 249 1.37 10.80 40.24
N ILE A 250 1.39 10.94 41.58
CA ILE A 250 1.89 9.89 42.48
C ILE A 250 0.97 8.66 42.47
N ALA A 251 -0.35 8.86 42.58
CA ALA A 251 -1.35 7.80 42.67
C ALA A 251 -1.43 6.96 41.39
N THR A 252 -1.14 7.57 40.24
CA THR A 252 -1.16 6.88 38.95
C THR A 252 0.24 6.65 38.38
N LEU A 253 1.29 6.78 39.21
CA LEU A 253 2.69 6.59 38.81
C LEU A 253 3.08 7.35 37.52
N GLY A 254 2.58 8.57 37.36
CA GLY A 254 2.88 9.46 36.24
C GLY A 254 1.94 9.40 35.05
N LEU A 255 0.91 8.54 35.06
CA LEU A 255 -0.07 8.43 33.98
C LEU A 255 -1.01 9.65 33.87
N LEU A 256 -1.44 10.25 34.98
CA LEU A 256 -2.27 11.45 35.01
C LEU A 256 -1.43 12.64 35.47
N GLN A 257 -1.16 13.61 34.59
CA GLN A 257 -0.30 14.77 34.89
C GLN A 257 -1.08 16.09 35.01
N GLY A 258 -2.25 16.20 34.36
CA GLY A 258 -3.06 17.43 34.31
C GLY A 258 -3.83 17.78 35.59
N GLY A 259 -4.15 16.79 36.41
CA GLY A 259 -4.99 16.95 37.60
C GLY A 259 -6.47 17.26 37.27
N LEU A 260 -7.31 17.44 38.28
CA LEU A 260 -8.72 17.82 38.08
C LEU A 260 -8.83 19.33 37.88
N THR A 261 -9.30 19.79 36.72
CA THR A 261 -9.45 21.21 36.40
C THR A 261 -10.85 21.72 36.75
N ILE A 262 -10.92 22.91 37.39
CA ILE A 262 -12.20 23.61 37.66
C ILE A 262 -12.11 25.05 37.11
N PRO A 263 -13.02 25.45 36.20
CA PRO A 263 -14.04 24.61 35.55
C PRO A 263 -13.40 23.57 34.61
N SER A 264 -14.04 22.40 34.47
CA SER A 264 -13.57 21.32 33.59
C SER A 264 -14.01 21.56 32.14
N ALA A 265 -13.11 21.28 31.22
CA ALA A 265 -13.32 21.42 29.78
C ALA A 265 -12.44 20.40 29.03
N ASP A 266 -12.85 20.04 27.82
CA ASP A 266 -12.13 19.14 26.91
C ASP A 266 -12.31 19.67 25.47
N PRO A 267 -11.72 20.85 25.18
CA PRO A 267 -11.82 21.46 23.87
C PRO A 267 -10.77 20.88 22.91
N ASP A 268 -11.19 20.57 21.70
CA ASP A 268 -10.28 20.33 20.58
C ASP A 268 -10.03 21.63 19.82
N LEU A 269 -8.78 21.84 19.40
CA LEU A 269 -8.39 22.95 18.55
C LEU A 269 -8.31 22.50 17.09
N GLN A 270 -8.98 23.21 16.20
CA GLN A 270 -8.90 22.97 14.77
C GLN A 270 -8.53 24.25 14.02
N LEU A 271 -7.68 24.13 13.01
CA LEU A 271 -7.38 25.24 12.10
C LEU A 271 -7.86 24.94 10.68
N TYR A 272 -8.34 25.99 10.02
CA TYR A 272 -8.81 25.94 8.64
C TYR A 272 -8.23 27.10 7.84
N CYS A 273 -7.96 26.87 6.57
CA CYS A 273 -7.60 27.90 5.62
C CYS A 273 -8.54 27.89 4.42
N TYR A 274 -8.77 29.04 3.80
CA TYR A 274 -9.37 29.08 2.47
C TYR A 274 -8.30 28.75 1.43
N TYR A 275 -8.40 27.56 0.83
CA TYR A 275 -7.49 27.05 -0.20
C TYR A 275 -8.28 26.86 -1.50
N GLU A 276 -7.81 27.46 -2.60
CA GLU A 276 -8.51 27.42 -3.91
C GLU A 276 -9.99 27.85 -3.88
N GLY A 277 -10.37 28.71 -2.93
CA GLY A 277 -11.74 29.20 -2.77
C GLY A 277 -12.63 28.36 -1.86
N GLU A 278 -12.14 27.21 -1.38
CA GLU A 278 -12.86 26.31 -0.48
C GLU A 278 -12.24 26.30 0.93
N LEU A 279 -13.04 25.97 1.94
CA LEU A 279 -12.56 25.86 3.32
C LEU A 279 -11.93 24.48 3.52
N MET A 280 -10.61 24.44 3.75
CA MET A 280 -9.86 23.21 4.00
C MET A 280 -9.45 23.16 5.47
N GLN A 281 -9.72 22.03 6.15
CA GLN A 281 -9.15 21.78 7.48
C GLN A 281 -7.67 21.50 7.34
N VAL A 282 -6.87 22.20 8.14
CA VAL A 282 -5.42 22.14 8.08
C VAL A 282 -4.86 21.18 9.13
N GLY A 283 -5.44 21.18 10.32
CA GLY A 283 -5.07 20.27 11.38
C GLY A 283 -6.05 20.31 12.55
N SER A 284 -5.95 19.31 13.40
CA SER A 284 -6.67 19.15 14.67
C SER A 284 -5.67 18.82 15.77
N SER A 285 -6.02 19.19 17.00
CA SER A 285 -5.37 18.75 18.22
C SER A 285 -6.48 18.29 19.16
N GLU A 286 -6.39 17.02 19.58
CA GLU A 286 -7.37 16.32 20.42
C GLU A 286 -6.65 15.71 21.64
N ASN A 287 -6.06 16.55 22.50
CA ASN A 287 -5.43 16.02 23.70
C ASN A 287 -6.47 15.64 24.74
N TRP A 288 -6.24 14.53 25.45
CA TRP A 288 -7.03 14.26 26.63
C TRP A 288 -6.58 15.20 27.76
N ASN A 289 -7.23 16.37 27.90
CA ASN A 289 -6.72 17.46 28.72
C ASN A 289 -6.67 17.12 30.23
N ILE A 290 -7.38 16.06 30.65
CA ILE A 290 -7.28 15.48 32.00
C ILE A 290 -5.87 14.88 32.24
N LEU A 291 -5.23 14.34 31.20
CA LEU A 291 -3.89 13.75 31.24
C LEU A 291 -2.79 14.81 31.16
N VAL A 292 -2.90 15.76 30.23
CA VAL A 292 -1.81 16.68 29.87
C VAL A 292 -1.97 18.11 30.39
N GLY A 293 -3.15 18.47 30.91
CA GLY A 293 -3.48 19.80 31.40
C GLY A 293 -4.29 20.63 30.42
N PRO A 294 -4.69 21.86 30.80
CA PRO A 294 -5.70 22.67 30.12
C PRO A 294 -5.16 23.41 28.89
N HIS A 295 -4.56 22.67 27.95
CA HIS A 295 -4.03 23.24 26.73
C HIS A 295 -4.18 22.28 25.54
N GLU A 296 -4.37 22.86 24.36
CA GLU A 296 -4.15 22.23 23.06
C GLU A 296 -3.11 23.04 22.29
N GLU A 297 -2.35 22.38 21.44
CA GLU A 297 -1.32 23.01 20.61
C GLU A 297 -1.40 22.48 19.19
N LEU A 298 -1.42 23.38 18.20
CA LEU A 298 -1.35 23.03 16.80
C LEU A 298 -0.32 23.88 16.08
N GLU A 299 0.55 23.24 15.31
CA GLU A 299 1.54 23.91 14.47
C GLU A 299 1.33 23.52 12.99
N THR A 300 1.44 24.48 12.08
CA THR A 300 1.25 24.22 10.64
C THR A 300 1.97 25.19 9.73
N TYR A 301 2.35 24.70 8.55
CA TYR A 301 2.69 25.53 7.39
C TYR A 301 1.46 26.34 6.92
N VAL A 302 1.71 27.54 6.39
CA VAL A 302 0.68 28.39 5.77
C VAL A 302 0.50 27.99 4.31
N PHE A 303 -0.55 27.22 4.03
CA PHE A 303 -0.87 26.73 2.68
C PHE A 303 -1.33 27.85 1.72
N ASN A 304 -2.04 28.86 2.24
CA ASN A 304 -2.47 30.02 1.47
C ASN A 304 -2.59 31.26 2.38
N PRO A 305 -2.05 32.43 2.01
CA PRO A 305 -2.37 33.68 2.70
C PRO A 305 -3.84 34.03 2.53
N GLY A 306 -4.37 34.85 3.44
CA GLY A 306 -5.73 35.35 3.38
C GLY A 306 -6.57 34.95 4.58
N LYS A 307 -7.81 34.52 4.32
CA LYS A 307 -8.79 34.19 5.37
C LYS A 307 -8.51 32.81 5.96
N TRP A 308 -8.50 32.76 7.29
CA TRP A 308 -8.35 31.54 8.07
C TRP A 308 -9.42 31.48 9.16
N LYS A 309 -9.68 30.28 9.67
CA LYS A 309 -10.57 30.05 10.82
C LYS A 309 -9.85 29.21 11.85
N ALA A 310 -9.98 29.59 13.12
CA ALA A 310 -9.77 28.66 14.22
C ALA A 310 -11.14 28.17 14.67
N ALA A 311 -11.26 26.89 14.99
CA ALA A 311 -12.47 26.32 15.55
C ALA A 311 -12.18 25.65 16.88
N ILE A 312 -13.15 25.78 17.78
CA ILE A 312 -13.15 25.06 19.05
C ILE A 312 -14.32 24.09 19.00
N VAL A 313 -14.02 22.81 19.14
CA VAL A 313 -15.03 21.77 19.37
C VAL A 313 -14.93 21.39 20.84
N ASP A 314 -16.05 21.29 21.54
CA ASP A 314 -16.04 20.98 22.97
C ASP A 314 -16.74 19.64 23.16
N ILE A 315 -15.95 18.57 23.28
CA ILE A 315 -16.50 17.24 23.46
C ILE A 315 -17.17 17.20 24.83
N PRO A 316 -18.47 16.83 24.92
CA PRO A 316 -19.13 16.69 26.21
C PRO A 316 -18.47 15.53 26.97
N THR A 317 -17.49 15.84 27.81
CA THR A 317 -16.76 14.84 28.58
C THR A 317 -17.71 14.09 29.49
N LYS A 318 -17.79 12.77 29.26
CA LYS A 318 -18.38 11.83 30.21
C LYS A 318 -17.52 11.88 31.47
N GLY A 319 -18.10 12.35 32.58
CA GLY A 319 -17.43 12.32 33.88
C GLY A 319 -17.11 10.88 34.31
N ILE A 320 -16.22 10.75 35.30
CA ILE A 320 -15.59 9.49 35.71
C ILE A 320 -16.57 8.36 36.12
N LEU A 321 -17.86 8.64 36.38
CA LEU A 321 -18.86 7.61 36.70
C LEU A 321 -20.25 7.93 36.11
N GLY A 322 -20.51 7.48 34.89
CA GLY A 322 -21.88 7.24 34.40
C GLY A 322 -22.73 8.47 34.04
N GLU A 323 -23.83 8.18 33.33
CA GLU A 323 -24.72 9.15 32.68
C GLU A 323 -25.22 10.27 33.59
N ARG A 324 -25.19 11.51 33.09
CA ARG A 324 -25.49 12.73 33.86
C ARG A 324 -26.99 12.81 34.23
N TYR A 325 -27.30 12.81 35.54
CA TYR A 325 -28.60 13.17 36.12
C TYR A 325 -28.44 14.08 37.36
N GLY A 326 -29.37 15.03 37.59
CA GLY A 326 -29.37 15.95 38.75
C GLY A 326 -30.43 17.07 38.71
N THR A 327 -30.63 17.80 39.81
CA THR A 327 -31.52 18.99 39.91
C THR A 327 -30.78 20.23 40.46
N ILE A 328 -31.55 21.23 40.88
CA ILE A 328 -31.41 22.61 40.44
C ILE A 328 -30.35 23.40 41.22
N GLY A 329 -30.14 23.19 42.52
CA GLY A 329 -29.11 23.91 43.30
C GLY A 329 -27.66 23.59 42.90
N GLN A 330 -27.41 22.35 42.46
CA GLN A 330 -26.08 21.86 42.12
C GLN A 330 -25.71 22.13 40.66
N ARG A 331 -26.71 22.30 39.79
CA ARG A 331 -26.57 22.93 38.48
C ARG A 331 -26.37 24.45 38.62
N LEU A 332 -27.02 25.11 39.59
CA LEU A 332 -27.00 26.58 39.75
C LEU A 332 -25.63 27.20 40.09
N ILE A 333 -24.63 26.41 40.51
CA ILE A 333 -23.26 26.89 40.77
C ILE A 333 -22.32 26.62 39.58
N ASP A 334 -22.46 25.51 38.84
CA ASP A 334 -21.89 25.37 37.48
C ASP A 334 -22.42 26.48 36.55
N ILE A 335 -23.67 26.87 36.75
CA ILE A 335 -24.45 27.92 36.06
C ILE A 335 -24.11 29.34 36.54
N ALA A 336 -23.47 29.54 37.71
CA ALA A 336 -23.30 30.88 38.29
C ALA A 336 -22.33 31.76 37.49
N THR A 337 -21.49 31.17 36.66
CA THR A 337 -21.03 31.87 35.45
C THR A 337 -20.94 30.95 34.25
N GLY A 338 -20.64 29.65 34.43
CA GLY A 338 -20.81 28.59 33.40
C GLY A 338 -20.13 28.82 32.06
N LYS A 339 -19.32 29.86 31.93
CA LYS A 339 -18.63 30.25 30.70
C LYS A 339 -17.16 30.02 30.94
N VAL A 340 -16.68 28.84 30.55
CA VAL A 340 -15.25 28.70 30.30
C VAL A 340 -14.99 29.50 29.03
N THR A 341 -14.23 30.58 29.16
CA THR A 341 -13.72 31.29 28.00
C THR A 341 -12.47 30.56 27.56
N TYR A 342 -12.49 30.05 26.35
CA TYR A 342 -11.31 29.53 25.68
C TYR A 342 -10.56 30.70 25.04
N TYR A 343 -9.24 30.67 25.12
CA TYR A 343 -8.36 31.61 24.45
C TYR A 343 -7.54 30.82 23.45
N ILE A 344 -7.41 31.34 22.23
CA ILE A 344 -6.53 30.78 21.21
C ILE A 344 -5.52 31.86 20.89
N ASP A 345 -4.28 31.67 21.34
CA ASP A 345 -3.17 32.54 21.01
C ASP A 345 -2.48 32.02 19.75
N ILE A 346 -2.61 32.79 18.67
CA ILE A 346 -2.07 32.46 17.35
C ILE A 346 -0.84 33.32 17.09
N LYS A 347 0.28 32.68 16.82
CA LYS A 347 1.52 33.30 16.37
C LYS A 347 1.74 33.02 14.90
N LEU A 348 1.86 34.09 14.11
CA LEU A 348 2.19 34.03 12.69
C LEU A 348 3.67 34.38 12.52
N TYR A 349 4.44 33.42 12.02
CA TYR A 349 5.86 33.59 11.80
C TYR A 349 6.15 33.95 10.34
N PRO A 350 6.93 35.03 10.10
CA PRO A 350 7.31 35.42 8.75
C PRO A 350 8.36 34.48 8.17
N GLY A 351 8.40 34.39 6.84
CA GLY A 351 9.35 33.54 6.16
C GLY A 351 9.43 33.79 4.67
N GLU A 352 10.39 33.15 4.03
CA GLU A 352 10.59 33.16 2.58
C GLU A 352 10.64 31.74 2.01
N GLU A 353 10.26 31.60 0.74
CA GLU A 353 10.33 30.33 0.02
C GLU A 353 11.47 30.38 -0.98
N VAL A 354 12.28 29.32 -1.02
CA VAL A 354 13.41 29.19 -1.93
C VAL A 354 13.30 27.86 -2.64
N GLU A 355 13.15 27.92 -3.97
CA GLU A 355 13.16 26.73 -4.82
C GLU A 355 14.51 26.00 -4.72
N LEU A 356 14.47 24.68 -4.56
CA LEU A 356 15.67 23.88 -4.65
C LEU A 356 16.05 23.72 -6.13
N PRO A 357 17.29 24.06 -6.53
CA PRO A 357 17.67 24.05 -7.94
C PRO A 357 17.86 22.63 -8.48
N SER A 358 18.06 21.64 -7.61
CA SER A 358 18.16 20.23 -7.98
C SER A 358 16.82 19.53 -7.74
N VAL A 359 16.40 18.74 -8.73
CA VAL A 359 15.19 17.91 -8.68
C VAL A 359 15.59 16.52 -8.16
N PRO A 360 15.01 16.03 -7.05
CA PRO A 360 15.17 14.65 -6.63
C PRO A 360 14.87 13.66 -7.76
N PRO A 361 15.80 12.73 -8.07
CA PRO A 361 15.60 11.74 -9.11
C PRO A 361 14.61 10.64 -8.68
N PHE A 362 14.28 9.75 -9.60
CA PHE A 362 13.63 8.47 -9.28
C PHE A 362 14.38 7.75 -8.14
N MET A 363 13.62 7.24 -7.16
CA MET A 363 14.14 6.58 -5.96
C MET A 363 15.14 7.44 -5.17
N ALA A 364 14.85 8.73 -5.01
CA ALA A 364 15.61 9.61 -4.12
C ALA A 364 15.43 9.17 -2.66
N ARG A 365 16.54 8.84 -2.00
CA ARG A 365 16.59 8.35 -0.61
C ARG A 365 17.64 9.10 0.21
N ASN A 366 17.56 8.94 1.53
CA ASN A 366 18.49 9.50 2.50
C ASN A 366 18.72 11.01 2.33
N ALA A 367 17.61 11.74 2.15
CA ALA A 367 17.63 13.17 1.97
C ALA A 367 18.00 13.88 3.28
N LYS A 368 18.99 14.77 3.21
CA LYS A 368 19.50 15.54 4.34
C LYS A 368 19.45 17.01 4.00
N PHE A 369 18.96 17.80 4.94
CA PHE A 369 18.95 19.25 4.86
C PHE A 369 19.58 19.83 6.12
N GLU A 370 20.47 20.81 5.94
CA GLU A 370 21.09 21.56 7.03
C GLU A 370 20.94 23.06 6.76
N LEU A 371 20.14 23.74 7.59
CA LEU A 371 20.02 25.19 7.58
C LEU A 371 20.88 25.77 8.71
N SER A 372 21.84 26.61 8.34
CA SER A 372 22.74 27.29 9.28
C SER A 372 22.67 28.80 9.08
N TRP A 373 22.85 29.57 10.15
CA TRP A 373 22.82 31.03 10.11
C TRP A 373 23.76 31.63 11.15
N LYS A 374 23.96 32.95 11.07
CA LYS A 374 24.76 33.72 12.04
C LYS A 374 23.90 34.80 12.69
N GLY A 375 24.19 35.11 13.95
CA GLY A 375 23.49 36.14 14.72
C GLY A 375 22.61 35.57 15.83
N ASP A 376 21.79 36.44 16.41
CA ASP A 376 20.84 36.15 17.51
C ASP A 376 19.47 35.67 17.01
N GLY A 377 19.16 35.92 15.74
CA GLY A 377 17.99 35.38 15.06
C GLY A 377 17.95 33.84 15.10
N LYS A 378 16.75 33.27 15.05
CA LYS A 378 16.45 31.84 15.05
C LYS A 378 15.65 31.53 13.80
N LEU A 379 16.12 30.56 13.01
CA LEU A 379 15.44 30.15 11.79
C LEU A 379 14.87 28.74 11.90
N GLY A 380 13.72 28.52 11.28
CA GLY A 380 13.11 27.22 11.02
C GLY A 380 13.25 26.83 9.56
N LEU A 381 13.15 25.54 9.28
CA LEU A 381 13.19 24.95 7.95
C LEU A 381 11.96 24.07 7.73
N ILE A 382 11.23 24.29 6.64
CA ILE A 382 10.22 23.35 6.14
C ILE A 382 10.58 22.98 4.71
N ILE A 383 10.51 21.69 4.38
CA ILE A 383 10.59 21.21 3.01
C ILE A 383 9.16 20.96 2.52
N VAL A 384 8.83 21.57 1.40
CA VAL A 384 7.49 21.55 0.80
C VAL A 384 7.61 21.06 -0.64
N ASP A 385 6.73 20.16 -1.06
CA ASP A 385 6.67 19.70 -2.44
C ASP A 385 5.97 20.71 -3.37
N GLU A 386 5.89 20.39 -4.66
CA GLU A 386 5.24 21.23 -5.67
C GLU A 386 3.71 21.32 -5.53
N ASN A 387 3.09 20.48 -4.70
CA ASN A 387 1.66 20.49 -4.38
C ASN A 387 1.36 21.18 -3.03
N ASN A 388 2.33 21.92 -2.49
CA ASN A 388 2.26 22.64 -1.21
C ASN A 388 2.12 21.72 0.03
N VAL A 389 2.51 20.44 -0.05
CA VAL A 389 2.54 19.54 1.10
C VAL A 389 3.84 19.71 1.87
N ALA A 390 3.75 20.04 3.16
CA ALA A 390 4.90 20.11 4.05
C ALA A 390 5.35 18.69 4.44
N VAL A 391 6.38 18.19 3.76
CA VAL A 391 6.88 16.81 3.90
C VAL A 391 7.91 16.66 5.02
N GLY A 392 8.51 17.76 5.49
CA GLY A 392 9.42 17.74 6.63
C GLY A 392 9.58 19.11 7.28
N ILE A 393 9.67 19.14 8.62
CA ILE A 393 9.64 20.36 9.43
C ILE A 393 10.72 20.28 10.51
N ALA A 394 11.52 21.34 10.65
CA ALA A 394 12.52 21.52 11.71
C ALA A 394 12.46 22.96 12.24
N THR A 395 11.85 23.14 13.42
CA THR A 395 11.48 24.45 14.00
C THR A 395 12.02 24.64 15.42
N ALA A 396 13.06 23.90 15.83
CA ALA A 396 13.63 24.02 17.17
C ALA A 396 14.22 25.43 17.40
N THR A 397 13.94 26.06 18.54
CA THR A 397 14.42 27.42 18.85
C THR A 397 15.74 27.45 19.64
N ASN A 398 16.04 26.36 20.35
CA ASN A 398 17.22 26.20 21.20
C ASN A 398 18.43 25.61 20.46
N VAL A 399 18.55 25.89 19.16
CA VAL A 399 19.63 25.40 18.30
C VAL A 399 20.34 26.55 17.57
N SER A 400 21.51 26.26 17.01
CA SER A 400 22.28 27.17 16.14
C SER A 400 22.21 26.78 14.66
N LYS A 401 21.57 25.65 14.34
CA LYS A 401 21.28 25.15 13.00
C LYS A 401 20.06 24.23 13.05
N GLN A 402 19.30 24.15 11.98
CA GLN A 402 18.29 23.09 11.80
C GLN A 402 18.91 21.95 10.99
N THR A 403 18.59 20.72 11.38
CA THR A 403 18.92 19.53 10.62
C THR A 403 17.65 18.73 10.41
N LEU A 404 17.38 18.35 9.17
CA LEU A 404 16.25 17.52 8.79
C LEU A 404 16.77 16.33 7.99
N HIS A 405 16.39 15.13 8.42
CA HIS A 405 16.59 13.90 7.67
C HIS A 405 15.22 13.43 7.20
N MET A 406 15.14 13.02 5.94
CA MET A 406 14.01 12.32 5.37
C MET A 406 14.54 11.07 4.68
N ASP A 407 13.92 9.93 4.95
CA ASP A 407 14.35 8.66 4.37
C ASP A 407 14.11 8.65 2.86
N GLN A 408 13.11 9.39 2.37
CA GLN A 408 12.82 9.52 0.95
C GLN A 408 12.37 10.91 0.50
N LEU A 409 12.55 11.17 -0.80
CA LEU A 409 11.86 12.21 -1.56
C LEU A 409 11.24 11.57 -2.81
N GLY A 410 10.14 12.12 -3.29
CA GLY A 410 9.49 11.74 -4.54
C GLY A 410 10.13 12.44 -5.73
N GLU A 411 9.86 11.94 -6.93
CA GLU A 411 10.34 12.59 -8.15
C GLU A 411 9.54 13.87 -8.43
N GLY A 412 10.17 15.03 -8.31
CA GLY A 412 9.53 16.32 -8.60
C GLY A 412 10.22 17.50 -7.93
N LYS A 413 9.62 18.69 -8.03
CA LYS A 413 10.21 19.90 -7.47
C LYS A 413 9.88 20.05 -5.99
N TYR A 414 10.81 20.67 -5.26
CA TYR A 414 10.69 20.97 -3.85
C TYR A 414 11.21 22.38 -3.57
N LYS A 415 10.62 23.02 -2.58
CA LYS A 415 11.05 24.30 -2.04
C LYS A 415 11.39 24.19 -0.56
N ALA A 416 12.37 24.95 -0.13
CA ALA A 416 12.68 25.17 1.26
C ALA A 416 12.01 26.46 1.74
N VAL A 417 11.27 26.37 2.83
CA VAL A 417 10.64 27.51 3.48
C VAL A 417 11.46 27.85 4.73
N ILE A 418 12.06 29.04 4.71
CA ILE A 418 12.92 29.53 5.78
C ILE A 418 12.10 30.48 6.65
N ILE A 419 11.94 30.14 7.92
CA ILE A 419 11.02 30.83 8.85
C ILE A 419 11.82 31.59 9.90
N GLN A 420 11.46 32.82 10.20
CA GLN A 420 11.99 33.55 11.36
C GLN A 420 11.19 33.15 12.61
N LEU A 421 11.84 32.53 13.60
CA LEU A 421 11.20 31.96 14.80
C LEU A 421 11.28 32.86 16.04
N ASN A 422 12.03 33.96 15.99
CA ASN A 422 12.10 34.96 17.06
C ASN A 422 12.19 36.38 16.49
N GLU A 423 11.90 37.37 17.34
CA GLU A 423 12.15 38.77 17.00
C GLU A 423 13.65 39.03 16.87
N THR A 424 14.02 39.81 15.85
CA THR A 424 15.38 40.32 15.64
C THR A 424 15.31 41.69 14.98
N ASN A 425 16.36 42.49 15.12
CA ASN A 425 16.47 43.80 14.47
C ASN A 425 17.46 43.80 13.29
N SER A 426 18.09 42.64 12.99
CA SER A 426 19.12 42.53 11.96
C SER A 426 18.79 41.45 10.93
N THR A 427 19.06 41.75 9.66
CA THR A 427 18.99 40.76 8.58
C THR A 427 19.81 39.52 8.91
N ILE A 428 19.19 38.35 8.81
CA ILE A 428 19.85 37.08 9.10
C ILE A 428 20.31 36.47 7.79
N GLU A 429 21.63 36.28 7.63
CA GLU A 429 22.20 35.54 6.52
C GLU A 429 22.21 34.05 6.86
N TYR A 430 21.79 33.21 5.91
CA TYR A 430 21.76 31.76 6.09
C TYR A 430 22.41 31.02 4.93
N THR A 431 22.75 29.76 5.21
CA THR A 431 23.21 28.78 4.24
C THR A 431 22.41 27.50 4.44
N LEU A 432 21.73 27.06 3.38
CA LEU A 432 21.02 25.79 3.31
C LEU A 432 21.84 24.81 2.47
N LYS A 433 22.25 23.71 3.08
CA LYS A 433 22.86 22.58 2.38
C LYS A 433 21.85 21.47 2.26
N TYR A 434 21.88 20.76 1.15
CA TYR A 434 21.05 19.59 0.94
C TYR A 434 21.80 18.48 0.20
N SER A 435 21.38 17.24 0.42
CA SER A 435 21.86 16.09 -0.34
C SER A 435 20.85 14.95 -0.34
N TRP A 436 20.87 14.11 -1.36
CA TRP A 436 20.13 12.85 -1.45
C TRP A 436 20.86 11.89 -2.41
N GLU A 437 20.48 10.62 -2.38
CA GLU A 437 21.02 9.60 -3.27
C GLU A 437 19.94 8.85 -4.04
N CYS A 438 20.30 8.23 -5.17
CA CYS A 438 19.42 7.34 -5.93
C CYS A 438 19.65 5.90 -5.49
N LYS A 439 18.62 5.26 -4.91
CA LYS A 439 18.72 3.91 -4.34
C LYS A 439 18.63 2.80 -5.37
N LEU A 440 17.92 3.05 -6.48
CA LEU A 440 17.73 2.09 -7.57
C LEU A 440 17.59 2.83 -8.91
N PRO A 441 18.34 2.47 -9.96
CA PRO A 441 18.18 3.07 -11.28
C PRO A 441 16.83 2.71 -11.91
N LYS A 442 16.20 3.66 -12.61
CA LYS A 442 14.88 3.46 -13.26
C LYS A 442 14.83 2.25 -14.18
N GLN A 443 15.91 1.99 -14.92
CA GLN A 443 16.01 0.82 -15.80
C GLN A 443 15.90 -0.51 -15.04
N GLN A 444 16.50 -0.61 -13.86
CA GLN A 444 16.41 -1.82 -13.04
C GLN A 444 15.02 -1.98 -12.43
N ALA A 445 14.39 -0.88 -12.02
CA ALA A 445 12.99 -0.89 -11.58
C ALA A 445 12.03 -1.31 -12.70
N ASN A 446 12.30 -0.96 -13.96
CA ASN A 446 11.52 -1.42 -15.10
C ASN A 446 11.57 -2.96 -15.25
N TYR A 447 12.68 -3.63 -14.90
CA TYR A 447 12.75 -5.09 -14.92
C TYR A 447 11.80 -5.74 -13.91
N LEU A 448 11.70 -5.19 -12.69
CA LEU A 448 10.69 -5.61 -11.71
C LEU A 448 9.27 -5.42 -12.27
N MET A 449 9.01 -4.28 -12.92
CA MET A 449 7.70 -4.00 -13.50
C MET A 449 7.35 -4.87 -14.71
N ASN A 450 8.33 -5.22 -15.56
CA ASN A 450 8.14 -6.16 -16.67
C ASN A 450 7.67 -7.51 -16.14
N ALA A 451 8.32 -8.00 -15.07
CA ALA A 451 7.94 -9.26 -14.43
C ALA A 451 6.56 -9.17 -13.74
N ALA A 452 6.32 -8.14 -12.91
CA ALA A 452 5.10 -8.03 -12.12
C ALA A 452 3.85 -7.83 -12.98
N GLN A 453 3.91 -6.91 -13.96
CA GLN A 453 2.78 -6.70 -14.87
C GLN A 453 2.63 -7.85 -15.86
N GLY A 454 3.76 -8.41 -16.31
CA GLY A 454 3.78 -9.58 -17.17
C GLY A 454 3.08 -10.76 -16.50
N ALA A 455 3.30 -10.98 -15.20
CA ALA A 455 2.65 -12.02 -14.41
C ALA A 455 1.13 -11.83 -14.32
N VAL A 456 0.66 -10.61 -14.03
CA VAL A 456 -0.77 -10.27 -14.03
C VAL A 456 -1.38 -10.53 -15.41
N TYR A 457 -0.73 -10.04 -16.47
CA TYR A 457 -1.23 -10.20 -17.84
C TYR A 457 -1.26 -11.67 -18.28
N ALA A 458 -0.20 -12.42 -17.98
CA ALA A 458 -0.07 -13.85 -18.27
C ALA A 458 -1.20 -14.66 -17.63
N SER A 459 -1.57 -14.31 -16.39
CA SER A 459 -2.71 -14.90 -15.67
C SER A 459 -4.04 -14.69 -16.40
N LEU A 460 -4.25 -13.50 -16.97
CA LEU A 460 -5.48 -13.15 -17.68
C LEU A 460 -5.65 -13.87 -19.03
N ILE A 461 -4.56 -14.31 -19.63
CA ILE A 461 -4.57 -15.00 -20.93
C ILE A 461 -4.21 -16.49 -20.82
N ASN A 462 -4.02 -16.99 -19.59
CA ASN A 462 -3.59 -18.36 -19.31
C ASN A 462 -2.35 -18.78 -20.14
N ALA A 463 -1.28 -18.00 -20.03
CA ALA A 463 -0.02 -18.22 -20.74
C ALA A 463 1.16 -18.24 -19.75
N PRO A 464 2.27 -18.96 -20.06
CA PRO A 464 3.47 -18.91 -19.25
C PRO A 464 4.14 -17.52 -19.30
N LEU A 465 4.73 -17.11 -18.19
CA LEU A 465 5.65 -15.97 -18.10
C LEU A 465 7.09 -16.48 -18.24
N LEU A 466 7.81 -15.98 -19.24
CA LEU A 466 9.20 -16.34 -19.51
C LEU A 466 10.08 -15.08 -19.43
N TYR A 467 11.21 -15.20 -18.73
CA TYR A 467 12.18 -14.11 -18.63
C TYR A 467 13.24 -14.20 -19.72
N VAL A 468 13.65 -13.05 -20.26
CA VAL A 468 14.78 -12.95 -21.19
C VAL A 468 15.75 -11.86 -20.73
N GLU A 469 17.02 -12.00 -21.08
CA GLU A 469 18.02 -10.96 -20.83
C GLU A 469 17.76 -9.76 -21.77
N PRO A 470 18.20 -8.53 -21.42
CA PRO A 470 18.03 -7.36 -22.27
C PRO A 470 18.69 -7.48 -23.64
N ASP A 471 19.75 -8.28 -23.76
CA ASP A 471 20.62 -8.35 -24.92
C ASP A 471 20.63 -9.72 -25.61
N LYS A 472 20.06 -10.77 -25.01
CA LYS A 472 19.98 -12.11 -25.60
C LYS A 472 18.84 -12.94 -25.01
N ILE A 473 18.41 -13.96 -25.74
CA ILE A 473 17.44 -14.95 -25.25
C ILE A 473 18.19 -16.19 -24.72
N PRO A 474 18.08 -16.52 -23.43
CA PRO A 474 18.73 -17.71 -22.86
C PRO A 474 18.28 -19.02 -23.50
N ASP A 475 19.17 -20.00 -23.61
CA ASP A 475 18.89 -21.28 -24.28
C ASP A 475 17.76 -22.07 -23.60
N CYS A 476 17.67 -22.02 -22.27
CA CYS A 476 16.56 -22.65 -21.52
C CYS A 476 15.18 -22.08 -21.90
N ILE A 477 15.13 -20.82 -22.32
CA ILE A 477 13.90 -20.15 -22.75
C ILE A 477 13.56 -20.55 -24.18
N LYS A 478 14.55 -20.58 -25.08
CA LYS A 478 14.38 -21.08 -26.47
C LYS A 478 13.83 -22.51 -26.47
N GLU A 479 14.39 -23.38 -25.62
CA GLU A 479 13.94 -24.76 -25.48
C GLU A 479 12.53 -24.83 -24.88
N ALA A 480 12.17 -23.97 -23.92
CA ALA A 480 10.80 -23.90 -23.39
C ALA A 480 9.79 -23.47 -24.47
N ILE A 481 10.08 -22.40 -25.20
CA ILE A 481 9.28 -21.91 -26.34
C ILE A 481 9.01 -23.04 -27.34
N LYS A 482 10.07 -23.76 -27.72
CA LYS A 482 9.98 -24.86 -28.67
C LYS A 482 9.16 -26.04 -28.15
N LYS A 483 9.38 -26.48 -26.90
CA LYS A 483 8.69 -27.64 -26.31
C LYS A 483 7.21 -27.37 -26.08
N LEU A 484 6.85 -26.16 -25.65
CA LEU A 484 5.47 -25.76 -25.42
C LEU A 484 4.73 -25.41 -26.71
N GLY A 485 5.44 -25.27 -27.84
CA GLY A 485 4.85 -24.97 -29.14
C GLY A 485 4.37 -23.53 -29.28
N ILE A 486 4.99 -22.61 -28.53
CA ILE A 486 4.64 -21.19 -28.48
C ILE A 486 4.90 -20.54 -29.84
N LYS A 487 3.92 -19.78 -30.34
CA LYS A 487 3.97 -19.09 -31.64
C LYS A 487 3.70 -17.59 -31.53
N ASN A 488 3.14 -17.15 -30.41
CA ASN A 488 2.69 -15.78 -30.21
C ASN A 488 3.26 -15.23 -28.92
N PHE A 489 3.70 -13.97 -28.95
CA PHE A 489 4.38 -13.33 -27.84
C PHE A 489 3.71 -12.00 -27.46
N TYR A 490 3.64 -11.77 -26.16
CA TYR A 490 3.35 -10.47 -25.56
C TYR A 490 4.62 -9.98 -24.87
N LEU A 491 5.30 -8.99 -25.47
CA LEU A 491 6.61 -8.52 -25.03
C LEU A 491 6.46 -7.34 -24.06
N PHE A 492 7.03 -7.49 -22.86
CA PHE A 492 7.13 -6.45 -21.83
C PHE A 492 8.58 -5.96 -21.76
N ASP A 493 8.82 -4.76 -22.30
CA ASP A 493 10.11 -4.07 -22.31
C ASP A 493 9.91 -2.59 -21.93
N ILE A 494 9.49 -2.33 -20.70
CA ILE A 494 9.24 -0.96 -20.22
C ILE A 494 10.51 -0.12 -20.35
N GLY A 495 10.39 1.01 -21.06
CA GLY A 495 11.50 1.89 -21.42
C GLY A 495 12.19 1.56 -22.74
N ALA A 496 11.81 0.48 -23.44
CA ALA A 496 12.29 0.08 -24.76
C ALA A 496 13.82 0.04 -24.86
N ASN A 497 14.47 -0.62 -23.90
CA ASN A 497 15.93 -0.64 -23.79
C ASN A 497 16.56 -1.99 -24.19
N SER A 498 15.76 -2.95 -24.63
CA SER A 498 16.24 -4.28 -25.03
C SER A 498 16.60 -4.35 -26.52
N SER A 499 17.46 -5.31 -26.88
CA SER A 499 17.80 -5.64 -28.27
C SER A 499 17.31 -7.02 -28.71
N VAL A 500 16.49 -7.68 -27.89
CA VAL A 500 16.03 -9.06 -28.14
C VAL A 500 14.80 -9.16 -29.04
N LYS A 501 14.17 -8.03 -29.38
CA LYS A 501 12.93 -8.01 -30.17
C LYS A 501 13.05 -8.77 -31.49
N ASP A 502 14.06 -8.47 -32.31
CA ASP A 502 14.26 -9.11 -33.61
C ASP A 502 14.47 -10.63 -33.47
N GLU A 503 15.14 -11.06 -32.38
CA GLU A 503 15.34 -12.49 -32.08
C GLU A 503 14.01 -13.16 -31.69
N ILE A 504 13.14 -12.47 -30.94
CA ILE A 504 11.79 -12.96 -30.61
C ILE A 504 10.92 -13.06 -31.87
N GLU A 505 10.94 -12.06 -32.74
CA GLU A 505 10.21 -12.07 -34.02
C GLU A 505 10.67 -13.22 -34.93
N GLY A 506 11.95 -13.61 -34.85
CA GLY A 506 12.49 -14.77 -35.54
C GLY A 506 11.93 -16.11 -35.06
N MET A 507 11.40 -16.19 -33.83
CA MET A 507 10.82 -17.41 -33.25
C MET A 507 9.29 -17.48 -33.40
N GLY A 508 8.61 -16.36 -33.66
CA GLY A 508 7.15 -16.29 -33.74
C GLY A 508 6.62 -14.86 -33.78
N ASN A 509 5.31 -14.71 -33.67
CA ASN A 509 4.63 -13.43 -33.87
C ASN A 509 4.49 -12.64 -32.56
N ILE A 510 5.02 -11.42 -32.51
CA ILE A 510 4.73 -10.50 -31.40
C ILE A 510 3.32 -9.92 -31.60
N LYS A 511 2.35 -10.40 -30.81
CA LYS A 511 0.97 -9.89 -30.82
C LYS A 511 0.87 -8.49 -30.25
N LYS A 512 1.70 -8.18 -29.25
CA LYS A 512 1.75 -6.87 -28.60
C LYS A 512 3.08 -6.63 -27.91
N GLU A 513 3.51 -5.38 -27.91
CA GLU A 513 4.69 -4.87 -27.23
C GLU A 513 4.25 -3.78 -26.26
N TYR A 514 4.79 -3.81 -25.04
CA TYR A 514 4.52 -2.83 -23.99
C TYR A 514 5.83 -2.16 -23.56
N ASN A 515 5.90 -0.86 -23.81
CA ASN A 515 7.07 -0.03 -23.51
C ASN A 515 6.81 0.99 -22.39
N ASP A 516 5.57 1.07 -21.89
CA ASP A 516 5.15 1.97 -20.83
C ASP A 516 4.07 1.33 -19.93
N LEU A 517 4.02 1.77 -18.67
CA LEU A 517 3.07 1.26 -17.69
C LEU A 517 1.60 1.61 -18.00
N ILE A 518 1.34 2.78 -18.59
CA ILE A 518 -0.02 3.25 -18.80
C ILE A 518 -0.73 2.42 -19.88
N SER A 519 -0.02 2.02 -20.93
CA SER A 519 -0.58 1.13 -21.96
C SER A 519 -0.89 -0.26 -21.41
N ILE A 520 -0.05 -0.79 -20.51
CA ILE A 520 -0.31 -2.02 -19.77
C ILE A 520 -1.57 -1.90 -18.91
N TYR A 521 -1.68 -0.83 -18.10
CA TYR A 521 -2.82 -0.62 -17.20
C TYR A 521 -4.14 -0.58 -17.97
N LYS A 522 -4.16 0.17 -19.07
CA LYS A 522 -5.33 0.26 -19.96
C LYS A 522 -5.69 -1.11 -20.54
N ASP A 523 -4.71 -1.92 -20.90
CA ASP A 523 -4.99 -3.21 -21.53
C ASP A 523 -5.51 -4.26 -20.56
N ILE A 524 -4.91 -4.37 -19.37
CA ILE A 524 -5.39 -5.24 -18.28
C ILE A 524 -6.85 -4.90 -17.99
N ARG A 525 -7.15 -3.62 -17.77
CA ARG A 525 -8.52 -3.15 -17.52
C ARG A 525 -9.45 -3.37 -18.69
N ASN A 526 -8.97 -3.27 -19.93
CA ASN A 526 -9.81 -3.53 -21.09
C ASN A 526 -10.24 -4.98 -21.18
N LYS A 527 -9.46 -5.93 -20.63
CA LYS A 527 -9.81 -7.35 -20.60
C LYS A 527 -10.87 -7.66 -19.55
N THR A 528 -10.72 -7.14 -18.34
CA THR A 528 -11.55 -7.52 -17.18
C THR A 528 -12.70 -6.55 -16.93
N LYS A 529 -12.54 -5.29 -17.36
CA LYS A 529 -13.41 -4.12 -17.07
C LYS A 529 -13.38 -3.66 -15.61
N GLU A 530 -12.48 -4.23 -14.82
CA GLU A 530 -12.31 -3.90 -13.40
C GLU A 530 -11.59 -2.56 -13.18
N ASN A 531 -11.84 -2.00 -11.99
CA ASN A 531 -11.27 -0.72 -11.54
C ASN A 531 -10.66 -0.83 -10.14
N ASP A 532 -10.54 -2.04 -9.61
CA ASP A 532 -9.83 -2.26 -8.36
C ASP A 532 -8.39 -1.77 -8.50
N ILE A 533 -7.84 -1.27 -7.39
CA ILE A 533 -6.50 -0.68 -7.35
C ILE A 533 -5.70 -1.44 -6.30
N VAL A 534 -4.60 -2.05 -6.74
CA VAL A 534 -3.63 -2.68 -5.86
C VAL A 534 -2.40 -1.80 -5.79
N PHE A 535 -2.19 -1.11 -4.68
CA PHE A 535 -0.98 -0.33 -4.43
C PHE A 535 0.10 -1.18 -3.79
N THR A 536 1.35 -0.95 -4.18
CA THR A 536 2.54 -1.45 -3.49
C THR A 536 3.73 -0.52 -3.72
N THR A 537 4.89 -0.89 -3.20
CA THR A 537 6.17 -0.18 -3.35
C THR A 537 7.26 -1.14 -3.81
N ILE A 538 8.28 -0.60 -4.45
CA ILE A 538 9.55 -1.30 -4.71
C ILE A 538 10.65 -0.86 -3.74
N ASP A 539 10.31 -0.14 -2.68
CA ASP A 539 11.23 -0.05 -1.54
C ASP A 539 11.40 -1.42 -0.88
N PRO A 540 12.64 -1.77 -0.51
CA PRO A 540 12.89 -2.96 0.31
C PRO A 540 12.22 -2.86 1.67
N TRP A 541 11.85 -4.02 2.22
CA TRP A 541 11.16 -4.09 3.49
C TRP A 541 11.95 -3.45 4.64
N THR A 542 11.35 -2.41 5.23
CA THR A 542 11.78 -1.79 6.47
C THR A 542 11.27 -2.59 7.68
N TYR A 543 12.13 -3.42 8.26
CA TYR A 543 11.76 -4.27 9.40
C TYR A 543 11.79 -3.48 10.72
N TRP A 544 11.06 -4.00 11.71
CA TRP A 544 10.92 -3.41 13.05
C TRP A 544 10.89 -4.51 14.10
N LEU A 545 11.22 -4.15 15.35
CA LEU A 545 11.24 -5.06 16.51
C LEU A 545 10.10 -4.71 17.49
N VAL A 546 9.48 -5.73 18.09
CA VAL A 546 8.23 -5.59 18.87
C VAL A 546 8.36 -4.62 20.03
N GLU A 547 9.49 -4.62 20.74
CA GLU A 547 9.68 -3.75 21.90
C GLU A 547 10.09 -2.31 21.50
N LYS A 548 10.53 -2.09 20.27
CA LYS A 548 11.00 -0.78 19.79
C LYS A 548 9.93 0.01 19.03
N LEU A 549 9.02 -0.69 18.32
CA LEU A 549 7.90 -0.11 17.57
C LEU A 549 8.31 0.97 16.55
N LYS A 550 9.52 0.90 16.01
CA LYS A 550 10.07 1.84 15.03
C LYS A 550 10.92 1.08 13.99
N PRO A 551 11.25 1.70 12.84
CA PRO A 551 12.20 1.13 11.88
C PRO A 551 13.51 0.73 12.55
N GLU A 552 13.98 -0.49 12.27
CA GLU A 552 15.26 -1.02 12.76
C GLU A 552 16.30 -1.10 11.63
N GLY A 553 15.86 -1.37 10.40
CA GLY A 553 16.70 -1.36 9.20
C GLY A 553 15.91 -1.84 7.98
N GLU A 554 16.63 -2.03 6.87
CA GLU A 554 16.05 -2.48 5.60
C GLU A 554 16.63 -3.84 5.18
N LYS A 555 15.86 -4.60 4.38
CA LYS A 555 16.26 -5.88 3.79
C LYS A 555 16.17 -5.78 2.26
N ASP A 556 17.29 -5.45 1.61
CA ASP A 556 17.34 -5.13 0.17
C ASP A 556 16.79 -6.22 -0.77
N GLY A 557 16.82 -7.49 -0.37
CA GLY A 557 16.24 -8.60 -1.14
C GLY A 557 14.77 -8.92 -0.84
N ALA A 558 14.10 -8.14 0.01
CA ALA A 558 12.76 -8.46 0.49
C ALA A 558 11.72 -7.45 0.00
N LEU A 559 10.97 -7.78 -1.06
CA LEU A 559 9.95 -6.90 -1.63
C LEU A 559 8.52 -7.41 -1.41
N TYR A 560 7.54 -6.52 -1.57
CA TYR A 560 6.11 -6.86 -1.53
C TYR A 560 5.51 -7.10 -2.93
N ILE A 561 6.30 -6.89 -3.99
CA ILE A 561 5.83 -6.85 -5.37
C ILE A 561 5.24 -8.19 -5.84
N GLY A 562 5.81 -9.32 -5.42
CA GLY A 562 5.28 -10.66 -5.75
C GLY A 562 3.87 -10.89 -5.18
N PRO A 563 3.66 -10.82 -3.85
CA PRO A 563 2.34 -10.92 -3.25
C PRO A 563 1.33 -9.89 -3.77
N ALA A 564 1.77 -8.66 -4.03
CA ALA A 564 0.91 -7.62 -4.60
C ALA A 564 0.49 -7.93 -6.05
N ALA A 565 1.41 -8.43 -6.88
CA ALA A 565 1.09 -8.88 -8.25
C ALA A 565 0.13 -10.07 -8.24
N TYR A 566 0.26 -11.00 -7.30
CA TYR A 566 -0.65 -12.12 -7.13
C TYR A 566 -2.06 -11.64 -6.76
N MET A 567 -2.17 -10.67 -5.84
CA MET A 567 -3.45 -10.00 -5.54
C MET A 567 -4.03 -9.30 -6.77
N ALA A 568 -3.21 -8.54 -7.51
CA ALA A 568 -3.63 -7.84 -8.72
C ALA A 568 -4.16 -8.80 -9.81
N ALA A 569 -3.55 -9.98 -9.98
CA ALA A 569 -4.02 -11.02 -10.88
C ALA A 569 -5.42 -11.55 -10.48
N HIS A 570 -5.67 -11.75 -9.18
CA HIS A 570 -6.97 -12.13 -8.66
C HIS A 570 -8.04 -11.05 -8.84
N HIS A 571 -7.69 -9.78 -8.67
CA HIS A 571 -8.58 -8.65 -8.91
C HIS A 571 -8.73 -8.29 -10.39
N GLY A 572 -7.93 -8.90 -11.27
CA GLY A 572 -7.98 -8.60 -12.72
C GLY A 572 -7.62 -7.16 -13.00
N ALA A 573 -6.78 -6.59 -12.15
CA ALA A 573 -6.44 -5.17 -12.09
C ALA A 573 -4.95 -4.97 -12.31
N PRO A 574 -4.52 -3.81 -12.82
CA PRO A 574 -3.10 -3.50 -12.88
C PRO A 574 -2.50 -3.30 -11.48
N LEU A 575 -1.24 -3.70 -11.30
CA LEU A 575 -0.49 -3.40 -10.09
C LEU A 575 0.04 -1.96 -10.15
N ILE A 576 -0.24 -1.13 -9.15
CA ILE A 576 0.24 0.25 -9.10
C ILE A 576 1.37 0.37 -8.07
N VAL A 577 2.61 0.43 -8.56
CA VAL A 577 3.79 0.68 -7.73
C VAL A 577 3.98 2.19 -7.57
N VAL A 578 3.90 2.70 -6.34
CA VAL A 578 3.91 4.15 -6.06
C VAL A 578 5.18 4.83 -6.55
N ASP A 579 6.34 4.19 -6.43
CA ASP A 579 7.63 4.74 -6.86
C ASP A 579 7.70 4.96 -8.36
N MET A 580 6.94 4.19 -9.15
CA MET A 580 7.05 4.20 -10.60
C MET A 580 6.42 5.43 -11.25
N HIS A 581 5.65 6.21 -10.50
CA HIS A 581 4.97 7.42 -10.97
C HIS A 581 5.36 8.62 -10.14
N SER A 582 5.80 9.71 -10.78
CA SER A 582 6.27 10.91 -10.09
C SER A 582 5.21 11.55 -9.17
N GLN A 583 3.93 11.47 -9.53
CA GLN A 583 2.85 11.98 -8.67
C GLN A 583 2.68 11.13 -7.41
N LEU A 584 2.64 9.81 -7.54
CA LEU A 584 2.45 8.91 -6.40
C LEU A 584 3.69 8.86 -5.49
N SER A 585 4.88 8.89 -6.08
CA SER A 585 6.14 8.88 -5.32
C SER A 585 6.33 10.15 -4.50
N LYS A 586 5.75 11.29 -4.89
CA LYS A 586 5.67 12.49 -4.05
C LYS A 586 4.61 12.36 -2.96
N ALA A 587 3.40 11.96 -3.34
CA ALA A 587 2.28 11.84 -2.41
C ALA A 587 2.64 10.94 -1.20
N VAL A 588 3.29 9.81 -1.45
CA VAL A 588 3.66 8.84 -0.40
C VAL A 588 4.75 9.35 0.57
N VAL A 589 5.52 10.37 0.21
CA VAL A 589 6.62 10.91 1.06
C VAL A 589 6.07 11.33 2.42
N TRP A 590 5.05 12.17 2.44
CA TRP A 590 4.51 12.68 3.70
C TRP A 590 3.99 11.54 4.58
N HIS A 591 3.28 10.57 4.01
CA HIS A 591 2.74 9.42 4.75
C HIS A 591 3.84 8.60 5.40
N ASN A 592 4.94 8.34 4.69
CA ASN A 592 6.06 7.55 5.19
C ASN A 592 6.87 8.30 6.24
N GLU A 593 7.28 9.54 5.95
CA GLU A 593 8.09 10.35 6.87
C GLU A 593 7.31 10.67 8.16
N TRP A 594 6.03 10.98 8.04
CA TRP A 594 5.17 11.20 9.19
C TRP A 594 5.00 9.91 10.00
N TRP A 595 4.68 8.78 9.38
CA TRP A 595 4.44 7.53 10.10
C TRP A 595 5.70 7.04 10.83
N LYS A 596 6.87 7.08 10.19
CA LYS A 596 8.14 6.66 10.82
C LYS A 596 8.48 7.46 12.07
N LYS A 597 8.10 8.74 12.12
CA LYS A 597 8.32 9.61 13.28
C LYS A 597 7.28 9.41 14.40
N HIS A 598 6.04 9.05 14.05
CA HIS A 598 4.91 9.09 14.98
C HIS A 598 4.25 7.73 15.28
N ALA A 599 4.68 6.61 14.68
CA ALA A 599 4.05 5.29 14.90
C ALA A 599 4.01 4.81 16.36
N VAL A 600 4.91 5.31 17.21
CA VAL A 600 4.96 5.03 18.67
C VAL A 600 4.14 5.98 19.53
N ARG A 601 3.59 7.04 18.94
CA ARG A 601 2.89 8.11 19.65
C ARG A 601 1.45 8.19 19.18
N ASP A 602 0.60 8.64 20.08
CA ASP A 602 -0.79 8.98 19.76
C ASP A 602 -0.82 10.43 19.25
N GLU A 603 -0.14 10.67 18.13
CA GLU A 603 -0.16 11.96 17.43
C GLU A 603 -1.03 11.83 16.18
N GLU A 604 -1.91 12.81 15.94
CA GLU A 604 -2.83 12.76 14.81
C GLU A 604 -2.17 13.18 13.49
N PRO A 605 -2.49 12.51 12.37
CA PRO A 605 -1.99 12.90 11.06
C PRO A 605 -2.54 14.28 10.65
N ASN A 606 -1.67 15.12 10.08
CA ASN A 606 -2.07 16.42 9.53
C ASN A 606 -3.13 16.28 8.42
N VAL A 607 -4.28 16.91 8.61
CA VAL A 607 -5.45 16.79 7.73
C VAL A 607 -5.19 17.38 6.34
N ALA A 608 -4.55 18.55 6.25
CA ALA A 608 -4.25 19.16 4.95
C ALA A 608 -3.32 18.28 4.11
N SER A 609 -2.27 17.70 4.71
CA SER A 609 -1.37 16.81 3.99
C SER A 609 -2.10 15.57 3.44
N MET A 610 -2.98 14.94 4.24
CA MET A 610 -3.81 13.81 3.74
C MET A 610 -4.72 14.26 2.59
N TYR A 611 -5.38 15.41 2.72
CA TYR A 611 -6.28 15.92 1.68
C TYR A 611 -5.54 16.24 0.37
N LEU A 612 -4.42 16.95 0.44
CA LEU A 612 -3.64 17.37 -0.73
C LEU A 612 -2.99 16.17 -1.43
N THR A 613 -2.40 15.24 -0.67
CA THR A 613 -1.84 14.00 -1.24
C THR A 613 -2.94 13.09 -1.80
N GLY A 614 -4.10 13.00 -1.14
CA GLY A 614 -5.27 12.28 -1.65
C GLY A 614 -5.75 12.83 -2.99
N ARG A 615 -5.83 14.16 -3.14
CA ARG A 615 -6.13 14.81 -4.42
C ARG A 615 -5.11 14.45 -5.51
N GLU A 616 -3.82 14.48 -5.20
CA GLU A 616 -2.78 14.10 -6.17
C GLU A 616 -2.91 12.64 -6.63
N VAL A 617 -3.26 11.74 -5.72
CA VAL A 617 -3.48 10.33 -6.02
C VAL A 617 -4.71 10.15 -6.90
N TYR A 618 -5.84 10.78 -6.58
CA TYR A 618 -7.04 10.72 -7.42
C TYR A 618 -6.85 11.39 -8.79
N ASP A 619 -6.09 12.48 -8.87
CA ASP A 619 -5.70 13.08 -10.16
C ASP A 619 -4.91 12.10 -11.02
N PHE A 620 -3.99 11.33 -10.42
CA PHE A 620 -3.29 10.26 -11.12
C PHE A 620 -4.26 9.15 -11.56
N LEU A 621 -5.10 8.65 -10.64
CA LEU A 621 -6.06 7.58 -10.92
C LEU A 621 -7.02 7.97 -12.05
N GLY A 622 -7.51 9.21 -12.06
CA GLY A 622 -8.34 9.77 -13.13
C GLY A 622 -7.61 9.84 -14.46
N LYS A 623 -6.35 10.30 -14.50
CA LYS A 623 -5.52 10.35 -15.72
C LYS A 623 -5.29 8.98 -16.35
N VAL A 624 -5.11 7.94 -15.53
CA VAL A 624 -4.95 6.56 -16.01
C VAL A 624 -6.28 5.82 -16.19
N GLY A 625 -7.39 6.49 -15.84
CA GLY A 625 -8.76 6.06 -16.00
C GLY A 625 -9.26 5.06 -14.96
N LEU A 626 -8.53 4.88 -13.85
CA LEU A 626 -8.88 3.98 -12.74
C LEU A 626 -9.97 4.58 -11.84
N ASP A 627 -10.06 5.90 -11.73
CA ASP A 627 -11.18 6.59 -11.08
C ASP A 627 -12.35 6.72 -12.07
N LYS A 628 -13.52 6.20 -11.69
CA LYS A 628 -14.75 6.26 -12.51
C LYS A 628 -15.82 7.09 -11.81
N PRO A 629 -16.34 8.17 -12.44
CA PRO A 629 -17.38 8.99 -11.85
C PRO A 629 -18.58 8.19 -11.35
N GLY A 630 -18.91 8.35 -10.08
CA GLY A 630 -20.07 7.72 -9.43
C GLY A 630 -19.89 6.25 -9.07
N LYS A 631 -18.66 5.72 -9.09
CA LYS A 631 -18.33 4.40 -8.55
C LYS A 631 -17.27 4.55 -7.47
N GLU A 632 -17.52 3.98 -6.31
CA GLU A 632 -16.51 3.86 -5.26
C GLU A 632 -15.48 2.79 -5.69
N GLU A 633 -14.20 3.13 -5.62
CA GLU A 633 -13.12 2.18 -5.90
C GLU A 633 -12.87 1.23 -4.72
N SER A 634 -12.47 -0.01 -5.02
CA SER A 634 -11.83 -0.89 -4.05
C SER A 634 -10.32 -0.69 -4.14
N ILE A 635 -9.72 -0.25 -3.04
CA ILE A 635 -8.28 0.01 -2.96
C ILE A 635 -7.67 -0.93 -1.93
N ILE A 636 -6.59 -1.61 -2.29
CA ILE A 636 -5.81 -2.39 -1.34
C ILE A 636 -4.33 -2.03 -1.43
N THR A 637 -3.74 -1.68 -0.29
CA THR A 637 -2.30 -1.47 -0.14
C THR A 637 -1.65 -2.76 0.34
N VAL A 638 -0.68 -3.30 -0.43
CA VAL A 638 0.13 -4.45 -0.05
C VAL A 638 1.56 -3.98 0.18
N ALA A 639 1.86 -3.58 1.41
CA ALA A 639 3.17 -3.07 1.82
C ALA A 639 3.29 -3.04 3.35
N GLY A 640 4.53 -3.07 3.85
CA GLY A 640 4.82 -2.87 5.27
C GLY A 640 4.42 -1.48 5.74
N GLN A 641 4.13 -1.37 7.04
CA GLN A 641 3.66 -0.11 7.63
C GLN A 641 4.67 1.03 7.53
N PHE A 642 5.98 0.74 7.44
CA PHE A 642 7.02 1.76 7.29
C PHE A 642 7.47 1.98 5.84
N ASP A 643 6.97 1.16 4.92
CA ASP A 643 7.28 1.23 3.48
C ASP A 643 6.16 2.00 2.73
N ILE A 644 4.91 1.87 3.19
CA ILE A 644 3.81 2.81 2.92
C ILE A 644 3.12 3.12 4.24
N GLY A 645 3.21 4.35 4.75
CA GLY A 645 2.67 4.77 6.05
C GLY A 645 1.15 4.57 6.15
N THR A 646 0.63 4.25 7.33
CA THR A 646 -0.81 4.00 7.54
C THR A 646 -1.74 5.20 7.23
N PRO A 647 -1.31 6.48 7.31
CA PRO A 647 -2.17 7.58 6.88
C PRO A 647 -2.51 7.54 5.38
N TRP A 648 -1.74 6.78 4.58
CA TRP A 648 -2.03 6.55 3.16
C TRP A 648 -3.42 5.94 2.97
N ASP A 649 -3.78 4.92 3.75
CA ASP A 649 -5.10 4.29 3.60
C ASP A 649 -6.20 5.16 4.20
N ARG A 650 -5.87 5.92 5.25
CA ARG A 650 -6.80 6.85 5.91
C ARG A 650 -7.25 7.96 4.99
N MET A 651 -6.41 8.41 4.05
CA MET A 651 -6.77 9.48 3.11
C MET A 651 -7.91 9.07 2.16
N PHE A 652 -8.15 7.78 1.97
CA PHE A 652 -9.21 7.26 1.10
C PHE A 652 -10.56 7.06 1.83
N ALA A 653 -10.60 7.23 3.15
CA ALA A 653 -11.81 7.02 3.92
C ALA A 653 -12.93 7.98 3.46
N GLY A 654 -14.08 7.42 3.10
CA GLY A 654 -15.24 8.18 2.63
C GLY A 654 -15.32 8.41 1.12
N VAL A 655 -14.28 8.03 0.35
CA VAL A 655 -14.28 8.07 -1.13
C VAL A 655 -14.03 6.70 -1.76
N ALA A 656 -13.36 5.77 -1.07
CA ALA A 656 -13.13 4.41 -1.53
C ALA A 656 -13.23 3.37 -0.39
N TYR A 657 -13.39 2.10 -0.77
CA TYR A 657 -13.23 0.96 0.13
C TYR A 657 -11.74 0.61 0.22
N ALA A 658 -11.04 1.29 1.14
CA ALA A 658 -9.61 1.07 1.35
C ALA A 658 -9.32 -0.04 2.36
N GLY A 659 -8.40 -0.94 2.00
CA GLY A 659 -7.86 -1.99 2.86
C GLY A 659 -6.34 -2.08 2.78
N ARG A 660 -5.73 -2.82 3.70
CA ARG A 660 -4.29 -3.06 3.74
C ARG A 660 -3.96 -4.50 4.10
N ILE A 661 -2.92 -5.02 3.45
CA ILE A 661 -2.19 -6.22 3.88
C ILE A 661 -0.75 -5.80 4.17
N MET A 662 -0.29 -6.04 5.39
CA MET A 662 1.02 -5.63 5.88
C MET A 662 1.64 -6.71 6.77
N GLY A 663 2.93 -6.56 7.05
CA GLY A 663 3.76 -7.50 7.80
C GLY A 663 5.10 -7.64 7.09
N THR A 664 5.79 -8.75 7.28
CA THR A 664 6.89 -9.15 6.40
C THR A 664 6.35 -9.51 4.99
N PRO A 665 7.17 -9.57 3.94
CA PRO A 665 6.75 -10.15 2.65
C PRO A 665 6.17 -11.57 2.75
N VAL A 666 6.67 -12.36 3.69
CA VAL A 666 6.13 -13.69 3.98
C VAL A 666 4.73 -13.59 4.55
N ASP A 667 4.50 -12.64 5.47
CA ASP A 667 3.16 -12.36 6.00
C ASP A 667 2.19 -11.93 4.93
N THR A 668 2.60 -11.00 4.07
CA THR A 668 1.73 -10.53 3.00
C THR A 668 1.36 -11.66 2.04
N SER A 669 2.29 -12.59 1.73
CA SER A 669 1.98 -13.73 0.87
C SER A 669 0.84 -14.61 1.39
N TYR A 670 0.87 -15.01 2.68
CA TYR A 670 -0.19 -15.85 3.24
C TYR A 670 -1.45 -15.06 3.57
N TRP A 671 -1.37 -13.76 3.89
CA TRP A 671 -2.56 -12.92 4.08
C TRP A 671 -3.30 -12.65 2.78
N VAL A 672 -2.56 -12.45 1.68
CA VAL A 672 -3.13 -12.37 0.32
C VAL A 672 -3.85 -13.68 0.00
N ALA A 673 -3.18 -14.83 0.15
CA ALA A 673 -3.79 -16.15 -0.08
C ALA A 673 -5.01 -16.39 0.83
N ARG A 674 -4.92 -16.05 2.12
CA ARG A 674 -6.03 -16.18 3.07
C ARG A 674 -7.22 -15.32 2.64
N SER A 675 -7.00 -14.11 2.16
CA SER A 675 -8.06 -13.21 1.69
C SER A 675 -8.77 -13.75 0.44
N ILE A 676 -7.99 -14.27 -0.52
CA ILE A 676 -8.49 -14.89 -1.75
C ILE A 676 -9.31 -16.15 -1.45
N PHE A 677 -8.76 -17.05 -0.63
CA PHE A 677 -9.36 -18.36 -0.34
C PHE A 677 -10.28 -18.36 0.89
N TYR A 678 -10.53 -17.20 1.50
CA TYR A 678 -11.38 -17.10 2.69
C TYR A 678 -12.73 -17.83 2.52
N PRO A 679 -13.47 -17.72 1.40
CA PRO A 679 -14.72 -18.46 1.21
C PRO A 679 -14.56 -19.99 1.26
N ALA A 680 -13.41 -20.51 0.87
CA ALA A 680 -13.10 -21.94 0.95
C ALA A 680 -12.65 -22.36 2.35
N VAL A 681 -11.81 -21.56 3.01
CA VAL A 681 -11.17 -21.94 4.27
C VAL A 681 -11.92 -21.51 5.53
N ILE A 682 -12.89 -20.60 5.45
CA ILE A 682 -13.63 -20.09 6.62
C ILE A 682 -14.29 -21.22 7.44
N PHE A 683 -14.80 -22.27 6.80
CA PHE A 683 -15.44 -23.40 7.50
C PHE A 683 -14.44 -24.45 8.01
N ALA A 684 -13.17 -24.34 7.64
CA ALA A 684 -12.09 -25.10 8.27
C ALA A 684 -11.67 -24.48 9.62
N ASN A 685 -12.01 -23.21 9.87
CA ASN A 685 -11.67 -22.52 11.10
C ASN A 685 -12.37 -23.17 12.32
N PRO A 686 -11.62 -23.67 13.31
CA PRO A 686 -12.18 -24.27 14.52
C PRO A 686 -13.14 -23.35 15.27
N ALA A 687 -12.96 -22.02 15.21
CA ALA A 687 -13.80 -21.06 15.91
C ALA A 687 -15.25 -21.00 15.39
N LEU A 688 -15.50 -21.47 14.17
CA LEU A 688 -16.83 -21.50 13.55
C LEU A 688 -17.45 -22.91 13.51
N ASN A 689 -16.69 -23.93 13.93
CA ASN A 689 -17.22 -25.27 14.08
C ASN A 689 -18.10 -25.33 15.34
N LYS A 690 -19.33 -25.88 15.23
CA LYS A 690 -20.23 -26.08 16.38
C LYS A 690 -19.64 -27.00 17.44
N ASP A 691 -18.73 -27.89 17.05
CA ASP A 691 -17.96 -28.78 17.91
C ASP A 691 -16.52 -28.28 18.13
N GLY A 692 -16.24 -27.04 17.73
CA GLY A 692 -14.93 -26.41 17.80
C GLY A 692 -14.53 -25.93 19.19
N ILE A 693 -13.25 -25.60 19.35
CA ILE A 693 -12.68 -25.12 20.61
C ILE A 693 -13.09 -23.66 20.81
N TYR A 694 -13.63 -23.32 21.98
CA TYR A 694 -13.91 -21.94 22.35
C TYR A 694 -12.58 -21.19 22.50
N LEU A 695 -12.20 -20.39 21.50
CA LEU A 695 -11.07 -19.48 21.63
C LEU A 695 -11.51 -18.32 22.52
N ILE A 696 -10.78 -18.11 23.62
CA ILE A 696 -10.91 -16.90 24.42
C ILE A 696 -10.45 -15.75 23.52
N ASN A 697 -11.39 -14.98 22.97
CA ASN A 697 -11.07 -13.72 22.32
C ASN A 697 -10.26 -12.88 23.32
N GLY A 698 -9.05 -12.51 22.94
CA GLY A 698 -8.10 -11.74 23.76
C GLY A 698 -8.55 -10.32 24.09
N SER A 699 -9.79 -9.93 23.84
CA SER A 699 -10.37 -8.68 24.30
C SER A 699 -11.06 -8.87 25.66
N LYS A 700 -10.26 -9.04 26.71
CA LYS A 700 -10.63 -8.47 28.01
C LYS A 700 -9.98 -7.10 28.09
N SER A 701 -10.70 -6.09 27.62
CA SER A 701 -10.51 -4.70 28.02
C SER A 701 -10.88 -4.51 29.48
#